data_AF-A0A815BRW6-F1
#
_entry.id   AF-A0A815BRW6-F1
#
_cell.length_a   1.000
_cell.length_b   1.000
_cell.length_c   1.000
_cell.angle_alpha   90.00
_cell.angle_beta   90.00
_cell.angle_gamma   90.00
#
_symmetry.space_group_name_H-M   'P 1'
#
loop_
_entity.id
_entity.type
_entity.pdbx_description
1 polymer ?
#
loop_
_entity_poly.entity_id
_entity_poly.type
_entity_poly.pdbx_seq_one_letter_code
_entity_poly.pdbx_strand_id
1 'polypeptide(L)'
;MTFMVRAGVRFNIQQFINLLKLQFESRLINVNAGSSATTTPIENKKSDQCICNLINIDTENNQQESKPFINILLRNLLKNMKRSKNNFQFDPIVMKFSSVFRGLAGRNAYEFIRINMLGFLPSDTTLKNYDENINFQLKECEFRFGQMKDYLDSIKSQYVFSSEDATGVISCVSYDCNTDCFTGFTAPLNNNGLPVINHFKTNSYNELEQWFEDFDKSTLVNVHLIEPILTDVTLLAHSRPYIISAYGIDNKHSASDVIRRWIYIYNQCKEQNINVVGFSTDCDSRYFKAMRICLGFFSRTPHVDLLTGNDNLLTIDIPSNWRFFFMRPHQLFLCMQDGTHLVTKIRNRLLSETASLNINNDNIDINHLLQIIENHPKLDHNLVHSDILPHDKQNYSSCLKITSDDVLTLLNQMNNKATYTYLYLLKLIILAYVKSDTEILSRLYFGWIVVFAYRMWWSSIRINKKLSQIEKDKCFITRAAWLSSEINVHTLTFIIILASKGNLPAYTLNTHLFSSQPAESTFRTARSLSGSLSSITNFSVSQFISKISSISIINQIKSTEQFNNDDYSIKFPTHHKNRRDESNSSTNIQNVSTVTIQDIEQIIIKAYNKAELLMNSLQVTKILKKFNINDINKLSSFVFQELNKKSTVDYSVITSTSSSYDGYDSLDDDENDNSVDESDDIDLVECMEDLGSEHECENEEHNIITSKQTFHGMRIYEKINAAKMNNYFKININNKPHYMHKQTAARLLTCNKNHLSSDRRFRVKQANKQH
;
A
#
# COMPACT_ATOMS: atom_id res chain seq x y z
N MET A 1 0.66 22.55 50.46
CA MET A 1 0.76 21.16 49.96
C MET A 1 1.88 21.10 48.95
N THR A 2 3.03 20.60 49.38
CA THR A 2 4.25 20.42 48.57
C THR A 2 4.17 19.05 47.88
N PHE A 3 4.10 19.04 46.55
CA PHE A 3 4.15 17.80 45.78
C PHE A 3 5.57 17.23 45.86
N MET A 4 5.70 16.08 46.53
CA MET A 4 6.93 15.31 46.57
C MET A 4 7.05 14.54 45.25
N VAL A 5 7.88 15.04 44.33
CA VAL A 5 8.28 14.30 43.13
C VAL A 5 9.12 13.12 43.60
N ARG A 6 8.65 11.87 43.41
CA ARG A 6 9.46 10.66 43.64
C ARG A 6 10.73 10.77 42.80
N ALA A 7 11.89 10.66 43.44
CA ALA A 7 13.16 10.54 42.76
C ALA A 7 13.06 9.38 41.76
N GLY A 8 13.19 9.68 40.47
CA GLY A 8 13.26 8.68 39.43
C GLY A 8 14.36 7.68 39.74
N VAL A 9 14.11 6.40 39.44
CA VAL A 9 15.10 5.34 39.55
C VAL A 9 16.33 5.75 38.73
N ARG A 10 17.39 6.23 39.40
CA ARG A 10 18.72 6.33 38.80
C ARG A 10 19.17 4.90 38.56
N PHE A 11 18.84 4.35 37.41
CA PHE A 11 19.46 3.12 36.92
C PHE A 11 20.94 3.42 36.73
N ASN A 12 21.76 3.13 37.74
CA ASN A 12 23.20 3.16 37.62
C ASN A 12 23.61 1.92 36.84
N ILE A 13 23.38 1.96 35.52
CA ILE A 13 23.64 0.88 34.57
C ILE A 13 25.08 0.38 34.72
N GLN A 14 26.04 1.27 35.02
CA GLN A 14 27.43 0.89 35.27
C GLN A 14 27.59 -0.01 36.50
N GLN A 15 26.81 0.24 37.56
CA GLN A 15 26.77 -0.58 38.77
C GLN A 15 26.11 -1.94 38.49
N PHE A 16 24.99 -1.95 37.76
CA PHE A 16 24.33 -3.18 37.28
C PHE A 16 25.27 -4.04 36.42
N ILE A 17 25.98 -3.41 35.50
CA ILE A 17 27.00 -4.02 34.64
C ILE A 17 28.15 -4.60 35.46
N ASN A 18 28.67 -3.84 36.43
CA ASN A 18 29.77 -4.29 37.27
C ASN A 18 29.35 -5.49 38.16
N LEU A 19 28.10 -5.51 38.62
CA LEU A 19 27.54 -6.66 39.35
C LEU A 19 27.41 -7.90 38.46
N LEU A 20 26.96 -7.74 37.21
CA LEU A 20 26.93 -8.85 36.24
C LEU A 20 28.33 -9.39 35.92
N LYS A 21 29.36 -8.53 35.87
CA LYS A 21 30.77 -8.94 35.67
C LYS A 21 31.27 -9.83 36.80
N LEU A 22 31.10 -9.37 38.05
CA LEU A 22 31.53 -10.11 39.24
C LEU A 22 30.87 -11.51 39.33
N GLN A 23 29.61 -11.62 38.91
CA GLN A 23 28.90 -12.90 38.87
C GLN A 23 29.37 -13.83 37.74
N PHE A 24 29.72 -13.29 36.57
CA PHE A 24 30.22 -14.11 35.46
C PHE A 24 31.65 -14.61 35.71
N GLU A 25 32.48 -13.81 36.36
CA GLU A 25 33.85 -14.16 36.73
C GLU A 25 33.89 -15.22 37.83
N SER A 26 33.01 -15.14 38.84
CA SER A 26 32.91 -16.19 39.88
C SER A 26 32.47 -17.56 39.32
N ARG A 27 31.65 -17.60 38.26
CA ARG A 27 31.29 -18.86 37.58
C ARG A 27 32.44 -19.47 36.75
N LEU A 28 33.32 -18.64 36.16
CA LEU A 28 34.49 -19.13 35.41
C LEU A 28 35.56 -19.71 36.35
N ILE A 29 35.69 -19.15 37.55
CA ILE A 29 36.60 -19.65 38.59
C ILE A 29 36.11 -20.99 39.14
N ASN A 30 34.80 -21.19 39.31
CA ASN A 30 34.23 -22.46 39.81
C ASN A 30 34.29 -23.63 38.81
N VAL A 31 34.54 -23.41 37.52
CA VAL A 31 34.78 -24.50 36.55
C VAL A 31 36.25 -24.97 36.57
N ASN A 32 37.17 -24.13 37.06
CA ASN A 32 38.61 -24.43 37.09
C ASN A 32 39.20 -24.62 38.50
N ALA A 33 38.41 -24.43 39.57
CA ALA A 33 38.86 -24.58 40.95
C ALA A 33 38.25 -25.83 41.59
N GLY A 34 38.84 -26.98 41.30
CA GLY A 34 38.90 -28.04 42.29
C GLY A 34 39.76 -27.57 43.46
N SER A 35 39.16 -27.58 44.65
CA SER A 35 39.78 -27.48 45.98
C SER A 35 40.16 -26.10 46.58
N SER A 36 39.54 -25.89 47.74
CA SER A 36 40.04 -25.22 48.96
C SER A 36 39.80 -23.71 49.19
N ALA A 37 38.93 -23.50 50.19
CA ALA A 37 39.09 -22.65 51.37
C ALA A 37 38.94 -21.11 51.28
N THR A 38 37.73 -20.70 51.66
CA THR A 38 37.39 -19.68 52.68
C THR A 38 38.12 -18.34 52.71
N THR A 39 37.39 -17.29 52.35
CA THR A 39 37.24 -16.08 53.20
C THR A 39 35.99 -15.29 52.77
N THR A 40 35.14 -14.97 53.73
CA THR A 40 33.85 -14.29 53.58
C THR A 40 34.00 -12.77 53.47
N PRO A 41 33.23 -12.11 52.57
CA PRO A 41 32.73 -10.76 52.79
C PRO A 41 31.21 -10.79 53.04
N ILE A 42 30.82 -10.22 54.16
CA ILE A 42 29.43 -9.84 54.50
C ILE A 42 29.23 -8.40 54.00
N GLU A 43 28.03 -8.12 53.47
CA GLU A 43 27.45 -6.83 53.04
C GLU A 43 27.40 -6.52 51.53
N ASN A 44 26.54 -7.26 50.80
CA ASN A 44 25.49 -6.70 49.94
C ASN A 44 24.44 -7.75 49.49
N LYS A 45 24.10 -8.69 50.38
CA LYS A 45 23.28 -9.87 50.05
C LYS A 45 21.85 -9.57 49.55
N LYS A 46 21.27 -8.38 49.78
CA LYS A 46 19.87 -8.11 49.37
C LYS A 46 19.71 -7.59 47.94
N SER A 47 20.71 -6.88 47.37
CA SER A 47 20.68 -6.48 45.95
C SER A 47 21.14 -7.62 45.03
N ASP A 48 22.09 -8.43 45.51
CA ASP A 48 22.66 -9.53 44.75
C ASP A 48 21.67 -10.70 44.62
N GLN A 49 20.82 -10.95 45.62
CA GLN A 49 19.79 -12.02 45.58
C GLN A 49 18.75 -11.78 44.47
N CYS A 50 18.42 -10.51 44.19
CA CYS A 50 17.33 -10.16 43.27
C CYS A 50 17.69 -10.44 41.80
N ILE A 51 18.96 -10.21 41.43
CA ILE A 51 19.49 -10.52 40.08
C ILE A 51 19.94 -11.99 39.99
N CYS A 52 20.44 -12.58 41.09
CA CYS A 52 20.74 -14.02 41.14
C CYS A 52 19.52 -14.87 40.81
N ASN A 53 18.31 -14.47 41.24
CA ASN A 53 17.07 -15.17 40.91
C ASN A 53 16.62 -14.98 39.45
N LEU A 54 17.06 -13.92 38.77
CA LEU A 54 16.71 -13.62 37.36
C LEU A 54 17.57 -14.40 36.35
N ILE A 55 18.77 -14.83 36.74
CA ILE A 55 19.76 -15.51 35.86
C ILE A 55 19.90 -17.02 36.22
N ASN A 56 19.45 -17.46 37.40
CA ASN A 56 19.58 -18.85 37.88
C ASN A 56 18.38 -19.78 37.58
N ILE A 57 17.43 -19.42 36.71
CA ILE A 57 16.29 -20.33 36.42
C ILE A 57 16.73 -21.64 35.72
N ASP A 58 17.90 -21.70 35.09
CA ASP A 58 18.28 -22.84 34.24
C ASP A 58 19.26 -23.87 34.85
N THR A 59 19.67 -23.77 36.12
CA THR A 59 20.77 -24.63 36.61
C THR A 59 20.38 -25.84 37.46
N GLU A 60 19.09 -26.06 37.77
CA GLU A 60 18.71 -27.22 38.62
C GLU A 60 17.97 -28.35 37.89
N ASN A 61 17.59 -28.20 36.62
CA ASN A 61 17.01 -29.32 35.85
C ASN A 61 17.80 -29.56 34.56
N ASN A 62 18.47 -30.72 34.50
CA ASN A 62 19.04 -31.32 33.29
C ASN A 62 17.93 -31.80 32.32
N GLN A 63 17.06 -30.89 31.93
CA GLN A 63 16.24 -31.01 30.74
C GLN A 63 16.54 -29.82 29.84
N GLN A 64 16.46 -30.07 28.54
CA GLN A 64 16.90 -29.21 27.46
C GLN A 64 15.94 -28.01 27.32
N GLU A 65 15.84 -27.18 28.35
CA GLU A 65 14.88 -26.07 28.45
C GLU A 65 15.49 -24.75 27.95
N SER A 66 14.62 -23.96 27.33
CA SER A 66 14.93 -22.92 26.38
C SER A 66 15.55 -21.67 27.01
N LYS A 67 16.48 -21.04 26.30
CA LYS A 67 17.10 -19.79 26.74
C LYS A 67 16.30 -18.60 26.21
N PRO A 68 15.59 -17.82 27.06
CA PRO A 68 14.83 -16.65 26.61
C PRO A 68 15.73 -15.59 25.95
N PHE A 69 15.19 -14.79 25.02
CA PHE A 69 15.91 -13.70 24.31
C PHE A 69 16.77 -12.83 25.25
N ILE A 70 16.28 -12.54 26.45
CA ILE A 70 17.02 -11.77 27.46
C ILE A 70 18.36 -12.40 27.85
N ASN A 71 18.45 -13.74 27.89
CA ASN A 71 19.69 -14.46 28.18
C ASN A 71 20.71 -14.32 27.05
N ILE A 72 20.24 -14.28 25.79
CA ILE A 72 21.10 -14.06 24.61
C ILE A 72 21.65 -12.63 24.65
N LEU A 73 20.78 -11.65 24.90
CA LEU A 73 21.14 -10.24 24.97
C LEU A 73 22.15 -9.95 26.10
N LEU A 74 21.90 -10.46 27.30
CA LEU A 74 22.80 -10.30 28.45
C LEU A 74 24.16 -10.98 28.23
N ARG A 75 24.19 -12.18 27.64
CA ARG A 75 25.46 -12.85 27.30
C ARG A 75 26.24 -12.10 26.23
N ASN A 76 25.57 -11.53 25.24
CA ASN A 76 26.23 -10.72 24.21
C ASN A 76 26.90 -9.50 24.84
N LEU A 77 26.19 -8.78 25.71
CA LEU A 77 26.72 -7.65 26.46
C LEU A 77 27.98 -8.04 27.26
N LEU A 78 27.90 -9.12 28.04
CA LEU A 78 29.02 -9.58 28.87
C LEU A 78 30.24 -9.98 28.04
N LYS A 79 30.05 -10.61 26.88
CA LYS A 79 31.14 -10.91 25.94
C LYS A 79 31.78 -9.64 25.39
N ASN A 80 30.97 -8.67 24.98
CA ASN A 80 31.48 -7.41 24.41
C ASN A 80 32.19 -6.54 25.45
N MET A 81 31.79 -6.61 26.72
CA MET A 81 32.49 -5.91 27.79
C MET A 81 33.91 -6.40 28.06
N LYS A 82 34.24 -7.63 27.64
CA LYS A 82 35.60 -8.16 27.68
C LYS A 82 36.44 -7.76 26.46
N ARG A 83 35.83 -7.10 25.47
CA ARG A 83 36.47 -6.71 24.21
C ARG A 83 36.74 -5.21 24.21
N SER A 84 37.71 -4.80 23.40
CA SER A 84 37.91 -3.38 23.09
C SER A 84 36.71 -2.86 22.29
N LYS A 85 36.42 -1.55 22.38
CA LYS A 85 35.28 -0.91 21.70
C LYS A 85 35.23 -1.16 20.19
N ASN A 86 36.40 -1.30 19.56
CA ASN A 86 36.53 -1.52 18.12
C ASN A 86 36.28 -2.98 17.71
N ASN A 87 36.22 -3.91 18.67
CA ASN A 87 36.12 -5.35 18.44
C ASN A 87 34.80 -5.94 18.95
N PHE A 88 33.77 -5.13 19.20
CA PHE A 88 32.46 -5.65 19.57
C PHE A 88 31.90 -6.54 18.47
N GLN A 89 31.33 -7.68 18.84
CA GLN A 89 30.61 -8.56 17.92
C GLN A 89 29.24 -8.88 18.49
N PHE A 90 28.24 -8.85 17.63
CA PHE A 90 26.85 -8.98 18.02
C PHE A 90 26.31 -10.32 17.51
N ASP A 91 25.50 -10.94 18.36
CA ASP A 91 24.78 -12.15 18.02
C ASP A 91 23.74 -11.85 16.93
N PRO A 92 23.49 -12.74 15.95
CA PRO A 92 22.51 -12.50 14.89
C PRO A 92 21.11 -12.11 15.42
N ILE A 93 20.67 -12.68 16.55
CA ILE A 93 19.38 -12.34 17.15
C ILE A 93 19.39 -10.91 17.72
N VAL A 94 20.52 -10.49 18.29
CA VAL A 94 20.71 -9.10 18.76
C VAL A 94 20.76 -8.13 17.58
N MET A 95 21.37 -8.52 16.45
CA MET A 95 21.36 -7.73 15.22
C MET A 95 19.93 -7.55 14.68
N LYS A 96 19.17 -8.64 14.56
CA LYS A 96 17.74 -8.61 14.17
C LYS A 96 16.92 -7.69 15.09
N PHE A 97 17.05 -7.87 16.41
CA PHE A 97 16.37 -7.02 17.39
C PHE A 97 16.75 -5.55 17.21
N SER A 98 18.02 -5.27 16.98
CA SER A 98 18.54 -3.91 16.84
C SER A 98 18.03 -3.23 15.57
N SER A 99 17.96 -3.94 14.43
CA SER A 99 17.36 -3.41 13.19
C SER A 99 15.87 -3.08 13.39
N VAL A 100 15.11 -3.98 14.01
CA VAL A 100 13.69 -3.76 14.33
C VAL A 100 13.51 -2.59 15.29
N PHE A 101 14.28 -2.55 16.36
CA PHE A 101 14.19 -1.51 17.38
C PHE A 101 14.54 -0.13 16.79
N ARG A 102 15.58 -0.04 15.96
CA ARG A 102 15.94 1.18 15.23
C ARG A 102 14.81 1.66 14.31
N GLY A 103 14.17 0.73 13.60
CA GLY A 103 13.04 1.05 12.71
C GLY A 103 11.80 1.54 13.46
N LEU A 104 11.42 0.88 14.56
CA LEU A 104 10.21 1.21 15.32
C LEU A 104 10.38 2.42 16.26
N ALA A 105 11.50 2.51 16.97
CA ALA A 105 11.75 3.60 17.94
C ALA A 105 12.38 4.84 17.29
N GLY A 106 12.90 4.69 16.06
CA GLY A 106 13.63 5.74 15.36
C GLY A 106 15.08 5.90 15.83
N ARG A 107 15.87 6.57 14.99
CA ARG A 107 17.32 6.73 15.20
C ARG A 107 17.68 7.41 16.53
N ASN A 108 16.91 8.42 16.95
CA ASN A 108 17.21 9.18 18.16
C ASN A 108 17.10 8.32 19.42
N ALA A 109 16.02 7.55 19.56
CA ALA A 109 15.84 6.65 20.70
C ALA A 109 16.89 5.53 20.68
N TYR A 110 17.15 4.96 19.49
CA TYR A 110 18.17 3.94 19.32
C TYR A 110 19.57 4.41 19.75
N GLU A 111 20.03 5.56 19.24
CA GLU A 111 21.34 6.12 19.55
C GLU A 111 21.44 6.55 21.02
N PHE A 112 20.36 7.08 21.59
CA PHE A 112 20.33 7.39 23.02
C PHE A 112 20.62 6.15 23.87
N ILE A 113 19.97 5.02 23.60
CA ILE A 113 20.24 3.77 24.34
C ILE A 113 21.65 3.27 24.06
N ARG A 114 22.07 3.23 22.79
CA ARG A 114 23.39 2.72 22.37
C ARG A 114 24.55 3.43 23.05
N ILE A 115 24.50 4.77 23.12
CA ILE A 115 25.58 5.57 23.72
C ILE A 115 25.63 5.39 25.23
N ASN A 116 24.47 5.23 25.89
CA ASN A 116 24.38 5.02 27.33
C ASN A 116 24.63 3.56 27.77
N MET A 117 24.52 2.59 26.86
CA MET A 117 24.76 1.17 27.12
C MET A 117 25.84 0.61 26.17
N LEU A 118 27.11 0.90 26.47
CA LEU A 118 28.24 0.49 25.63
C LEU A 118 28.32 -1.04 25.46
N GLY A 119 28.41 -1.50 24.21
CA GLY A 119 28.49 -2.92 23.86
C GLY A 119 27.15 -3.66 23.89
N PHE A 120 26.05 -2.96 24.20
CA PHE A 120 24.69 -3.52 24.25
C PHE A 120 24.03 -3.57 22.87
N LEU A 121 24.14 -2.49 22.09
CA LEU A 121 23.58 -2.40 20.74
C LEU A 121 24.68 -2.07 19.70
N PRO A 122 24.56 -2.59 18.47
CA PRO A 122 25.46 -2.29 17.36
C PRO A 122 25.40 -0.83 16.93
N SER A 123 26.46 -0.34 16.29
CA SER A 123 26.48 1.01 15.70
C SER A 123 25.55 1.11 14.48
N ASP A 124 25.11 2.33 14.13
CA ASP A 124 24.33 2.59 12.91
C ASP A 124 25.04 2.08 11.65
N THR A 125 26.37 2.18 11.58
CA THR A 125 27.17 1.64 10.47
C THR A 125 27.14 0.12 10.45
N THR A 126 27.28 -0.53 11.61
CA THR A 126 27.21 -1.99 11.72
C THR A 126 25.83 -2.50 11.32
N LEU A 127 24.76 -1.80 11.71
CA LEU A 127 23.40 -2.13 11.30
C LEU A 127 23.18 -1.92 9.81
N LYS A 128 23.63 -0.81 9.23
CA LYS A 128 23.53 -0.59 7.77
C LYS A 128 24.21 -1.69 6.98
N ASN A 129 25.43 -2.07 7.36
CA ASN A 129 26.14 -3.15 6.70
C ASN A 129 25.41 -4.49 6.87
N TYR A 130 24.81 -4.74 8.03
CA TYR A 130 23.99 -5.93 8.26
C TYR A 130 22.73 -5.92 7.39
N ASP A 131 21.99 -4.82 7.36
CA ASP A 131 20.77 -4.67 6.57
C ASP A 131 21.08 -4.76 5.04
N GLU A 132 22.24 -4.23 4.60
CA GLU A 132 22.76 -4.36 3.23
C GLU A 132 23.09 -5.81 2.88
N ASN A 133 23.74 -6.54 3.79
CA ASN A 133 24.12 -7.94 3.59
C ASN A 133 22.92 -8.88 3.49
N ILE A 134 21.76 -8.52 4.04
CA ILE A 134 20.54 -9.34 3.95
C ILE A 134 19.70 -8.95 2.72
N ASN A 135 20.22 -8.09 1.84
CA ASN A 135 19.65 -7.76 0.54
C ASN A 135 18.20 -7.24 0.60
N PHE A 136 17.86 -6.51 1.67
CA PHE A 136 16.51 -5.96 1.86
C PHE A 136 16.31 -4.57 1.27
N GLN A 137 17.38 -3.95 0.74
CA GLN A 137 17.28 -2.67 0.07
C GLN A 137 16.41 -2.80 -1.19
N LEU A 138 15.51 -1.83 -1.34
CA LEU A 138 14.71 -1.67 -2.55
C LEU A 138 15.35 -0.57 -3.38
N LYS A 139 15.57 -0.83 -4.67
CA LYS A 139 15.95 0.20 -5.64
C LYS A 139 14.72 0.63 -6.41
N GLU A 140 14.69 1.89 -6.80
CA GLU A 140 13.60 2.41 -7.65
C GLU A 140 13.51 1.58 -8.94
N CYS A 141 12.29 1.28 -9.38
CA CYS A 141 11.97 0.51 -10.60
C CYS A 141 12.38 -0.97 -10.60
N GLU A 142 13.10 -1.47 -9.58
CA GLU A 142 13.53 -2.86 -9.50
C GLU A 142 12.40 -3.77 -8.99
N PHE A 143 12.18 -4.91 -9.65
CA PHE A 143 11.24 -5.95 -9.23
C PHE A 143 11.99 -7.13 -8.62
N ARG A 144 11.72 -7.43 -7.34
CA ARG A 144 12.51 -8.38 -6.53
C ARG A 144 11.88 -9.78 -6.45
N PHE A 145 11.67 -10.42 -7.61
CA PHE A 145 11.00 -11.72 -7.64
C PHE A 145 11.78 -12.84 -6.92
N GLY A 146 13.11 -12.89 -7.06
CA GLY A 146 13.92 -13.91 -6.39
C GLY A 146 13.84 -13.83 -4.85
N GLN A 147 13.97 -12.64 -4.29
CA GLN A 147 13.86 -12.42 -2.85
C GLN A 147 12.42 -12.63 -2.33
N MET A 148 11.42 -12.37 -3.18
CA MET A 148 10.04 -12.69 -2.88
C MET A 148 9.84 -14.21 -2.80
N LYS A 149 10.42 -14.99 -3.71
CA LYS A 149 10.39 -16.46 -3.63
C LYS A 149 11.04 -16.97 -2.35
N ASP A 150 12.23 -16.49 -2.01
CA ASP A 150 12.91 -16.88 -0.77
C ASP A 150 12.02 -16.62 0.47
N TYR A 151 11.32 -15.48 0.48
CA TYR A 151 10.35 -15.16 1.52
C TYR A 151 9.16 -16.14 1.54
N LEU A 152 8.54 -16.40 0.38
CA LEU A 152 7.39 -17.30 0.27
C LEU A 152 7.75 -18.74 0.66
N ASP A 153 8.92 -19.22 0.27
CA ASP A 153 9.46 -20.53 0.66
C ASP A 153 9.67 -20.60 2.19
N SER A 154 10.15 -19.52 2.82
CA SER A 154 10.34 -19.46 4.28
C SER A 154 9.04 -19.60 5.09
N ILE A 155 7.91 -19.18 4.52
CA ILE A 155 6.58 -19.30 5.13
C ILE A 155 5.73 -20.42 4.50
N LYS A 156 6.33 -21.25 3.63
CA LYS A 156 5.70 -22.39 2.94
C LYS A 156 4.42 -22.00 2.16
N SER A 157 4.43 -20.85 1.51
CA SER A 157 3.33 -20.37 0.66
C SER A 157 3.71 -20.42 -0.81
N GLN A 158 2.77 -20.85 -1.66
CA GLN A 158 2.94 -20.88 -3.12
C GLN A 158 1.85 -20.09 -3.84
N TYR A 159 0.88 -19.56 -3.11
CA TYR A 159 -0.24 -18.80 -3.66
C TYR A 159 -0.15 -17.37 -3.19
N VAL A 160 -0.40 -16.43 -4.08
CA VAL A 160 -0.30 -15.01 -3.77
C VAL A 160 -1.43 -14.22 -4.40
N PHE A 161 -1.79 -13.10 -3.76
CA PHE A 161 -2.61 -12.06 -4.36
C PHE A 161 -1.78 -10.78 -4.46
N SER A 162 -1.83 -10.09 -5.60
CA SER A 162 -1.04 -8.89 -5.84
C SER A 162 -1.87 -7.65 -5.55
N SER A 163 -1.29 -6.66 -4.89
CA SER A 163 -1.92 -5.38 -4.57
C SER A 163 -1.09 -4.25 -5.15
N GLU A 164 -1.74 -3.37 -5.91
CA GLU A 164 -1.12 -2.21 -6.57
C GLU A 164 -1.89 -0.94 -6.22
N ASP A 165 -1.15 0.10 -5.82
CA ASP A 165 -1.70 1.40 -5.50
C ASP A 165 -0.62 2.49 -5.55
N ALA A 166 -1.04 3.75 -5.65
CA ALA A 166 -0.15 4.90 -5.70
C ALA A 166 -0.53 5.99 -4.69
N THR A 167 0.47 6.76 -4.26
CA THR A 167 0.26 7.88 -3.34
C THR A 167 1.02 9.13 -3.76
N GLY A 168 0.47 10.30 -3.44
CA GLY A 168 1.12 11.60 -3.61
C GLY A 168 2.48 11.71 -2.93
N VAL A 169 3.44 12.30 -3.64
CA VAL A 169 4.81 12.59 -3.19
C VAL A 169 5.21 14.04 -3.49
N ILE A 170 6.26 14.51 -2.82
CA ILE A 170 6.88 15.79 -3.15
C ILE A 170 7.70 15.61 -4.44
N SER A 171 7.29 16.28 -5.52
CA SER A 171 7.98 16.29 -6.82
C SER A 171 9.38 16.89 -6.68
N CYS A 172 10.38 16.02 -6.53
CA CYS A 172 11.76 16.42 -6.25
C CYS A 172 12.73 15.35 -6.77
N VAL A 173 13.78 15.81 -7.45
CA VAL A 173 14.83 14.95 -8.00
C VAL A 173 16.01 14.89 -7.03
N SER A 174 16.45 13.67 -6.71
CA SER A 174 17.58 13.40 -5.83
C SER A 174 18.56 12.42 -6.44
N TYR A 175 19.83 12.57 -6.10
CA TYR A 175 20.89 11.67 -6.56
C TYR A 175 21.15 10.59 -5.51
N ASP A 176 21.09 9.33 -5.94
CA ASP A 176 21.46 8.18 -5.12
C ASP A 176 22.90 7.74 -5.46
N CYS A 177 23.80 7.85 -4.46
CA CYS A 177 25.20 7.49 -4.63
C CYS A 177 25.46 5.97 -4.67
N ASN A 178 24.49 5.15 -4.25
CA ASN A 178 24.63 3.69 -4.28
C ASN A 178 24.38 3.13 -5.69
N THR A 179 23.41 3.71 -6.40
CA THR A 179 23.05 3.30 -7.77
C THR A 179 23.70 4.17 -8.85
N ASP A 180 24.28 5.32 -8.46
CA ASP A 180 24.80 6.34 -9.38
C ASP A 180 23.71 6.83 -10.35
N CYS A 181 22.50 7.03 -9.82
CA CYS A 181 21.30 7.38 -10.57
C CYS A 181 20.56 8.56 -9.93
N PHE A 182 19.80 9.29 -10.75
CA PHE A 182 18.84 10.28 -10.29
C PHE A 182 17.46 9.63 -10.11
N THR A 183 16.78 10.01 -9.04
CA THR A 183 15.50 9.44 -8.56
C THR A 183 14.47 10.56 -8.45
N GLY A 184 13.21 10.29 -8.79
CA GLY A 184 12.11 11.27 -8.74
C GLY A 184 11.69 11.88 -10.08
N PHE A 185 12.28 11.44 -11.18
CA PHE A 185 11.70 11.60 -12.52
C PHE A 185 10.79 10.43 -12.84
N THR A 186 9.79 10.65 -13.69
CA THR A 186 8.97 9.56 -14.22
C THR A 186 9.74 8.80 -15.29
N ALA A 187 10.16 7.58 -14.97
CA ALA A 187 10.90 6.74 -15.91
C ALA A 187 10.01 6.29 -17.08
N PRO A 188 10.53 6.26 -18.32
CA PRO A 188 9.78 5.73 -19.46
C PRO A 188 9.46 4.26 -19.24
N LEU A 189 8.33 3.81 -19.77
CA LEU A 189 7.90 2.42 -19.71
C LEU A 189 8.48 1.61 -20.87
N ASN A 190 8.92 0.39 -20.58
CA ASN A 190 9.34 -0.58 -21.59
C ASN A 190 8.12 -1.31 -22.20
N ASN A 191 8.39 -2.23 -23.14
CA ASN A 191 7.35 -3.02 -23.80
C ASN A 191 6.49 -3.87 -22.84
N ASN A 192 6.95 -4.12 -21.62
CA ASN A 192 6.20 -4.85 -20.59
C ASN A 192 5.39 -3.93 -19.67
N GLY A 193 5.30 -2.62 -19.96
CA GLY A 193 4.58 -1.65 -19.11
C GLY A 193 5.28 -1.37 -17.78
N LEU A 194 6.58 -1.68 -17.70
CA LEU A 194 7.44 -1.47 -16.53
C LEU A 194 8.39 -0.29 -16.73
N PRO A 195 8.71 0.47 -15.68
CA PRO A 195 9.70 1.54 -15.78
C PRO A 195 11.09 0.98 -16.08
N VAL A 196 11.85 1.67 -16.93
CA VAL A 196 13.23 1.30 -17.25
C VAL A 196 14.14 1.55 -16.04
N ILE A 197 14.79 0.49 -15.55
CA ILE A 197 15.68 0.54 -14.38
C ILE A 197 16.92 1.37 -14.72
N ASN A 198 17.34 2.23 -13.78
CA ASN A 198 18.54 3.08 -13.89
C ASN A 198 18.56 3.96 -15.16
N HIS A 199 17.39 4.35 -15.70
CA HIS A 199 17.30 5.18 -16.90
C HIS A 199 18.05 6.52 -16.72
N PHE A 200 17.88 7.16 -15.56
CA PHE A 200 18.49 8.46 -15.27
C PHE A 200 19.90 8.32 -14.67
N LYS A 201 20.80 7.67 -15.39
CA LYS A 201 22.22 7.55 -15.05
C LYS A 201 23.08 8.32 -16.04
N THR A 202 23.79 9.35 -15.55
CA THR A 202 24.65 10.16 -16.41
C THR A 202 25.91 10.63 -15.69
N ASN A 203 26.98 10.83 -16.45
CA ASN A 203 28.20 11.54 -16.05
C ASN A 203 28.32 12.95 -16.69
N SER A 204 27.30 13.37 -17.44
CA SER A 204 27.20 14.68 -18.08
C SER A 204 26.23 15.59 -17.32
N TYR A 205 26.68 16.81 -16.99
CA TYR A 205 25.79 17.82 -16.41
C TYR A 205 24.73 18.28 -17.42
N ASN A 206 25.09 18.42 -18.70
CA ASN A 206 24.17 18.89 -19.74
C ASN A 206 23.03 17.89 -20.00
N GLU A 207 23.33 16.59 -19.95
CA GLU A 207 22.31 15.55 -20.06
C GLU A 207 21.34 15.60 -18.88
N LEU A 208 21.84 15.84 -17.66
CA LEU A 208 20.98 16.07 -16.51
C LEU A 208 20.10 17.32 -16.69
N GLU A 209 20.66 18.43 -17.19
CA GLU A 209 19.91 19.66 -17.47
C GLU A 209 18.80 19.42 -18.49
N GLN A 210 19.11 18.71 -19.57
CA GLN A 210 18.13 18.30 -20.59
C GLN A 210 17.01 17.42 -20.00
N TRP A 211 17.29 16.50 -19.08
CA TRP A 211 16.24 15.70 -18.45
C TRP A 211 15.24 16.51 -17.63
N PHE A 212 15.64 17.67 -17.08
CA PHE A 212 14.69 18.56 -16.40
C PHE A 212 13.72 19.27 -17.36
N GLU A 213 14.03 19.28 -18.66
CA GLU A 213 13.18 19.81 -19.72
C GLU A 213 12.34 18.69 -20.38
N ASP A 214 12.97 17.53 -20.62
CA ASP A 214 12.37 16.42 -21.37
C ASP A 214 11.45 15.52 -20.54
N PHE A 215 11.65 15.44 -19.22
CA PHE A 215 10.93 14.49 -18.35
C PHE A 215 10.19 15.16 -17.21
N ASP A 216 8.96 14.67 -16.99
CA ASP A 216 8.15 15.06 -15.84
C ASP A 216 8.73 14.55 -14.53
N LYS A 217 8.63 15.38 -13.49
CA LYS A 217 8.91 14.98 -12.12
C LYS A 217 7.74 14.14 -11.61
N SER A 218 8.04 13.06 -10.89
CA SER A 218 7.00 12.20 -10.34
C SER A 218 6.18 12.93 -9.28
N THR A 219 4.86 12.90 -9.42
CA THR A 219 3.88 13.44 -8.47
C THR A 219 3.30 12.34 -7.57
N LEU A 220 3.41 11.09 -7.99
CA LEU A 220 2.99 9.91 -7.25
C LEU A 220 4.14 8.91 -7.13
N VAL A 221 4.07 8.04 -6.13
CA VAL A 221 4.87 6.80 -6.08
C VAL A 221 3.92 5.61 -6.12
N ASN A 222 4.13 4.72 -7.08
CA ASN A 222 3.40 3.48 -7.23
C ASN A 222 4.11 2.36 -6.47
N VAL A 223 3.35 1.45 -5.84
CA VAL A 223 3.90 0.31 -5.09
C VAL A 223 3.21 -0.98 -5.50
N HIS A 224 4.03 -2.02 -5.64
CA HIS A 224 3.62 -3.38 -5.95
C HIS A 224 3.87 -4.27 -4.74
N LEU A 225 2.81 -4.83 -4.19
CA LEU A 225 2.88 -5.77 -3.07
C LEU A 225 2.31 -7.14 -3.48
N ILE A 226 2.80 -8.19 -2.83
CA ILE A 226 2.23 -9.53 -2.89
C ILE A 226 1.85 -9.99 -1.49
N GLU A 227 0.64 -10.50 -1.36
CA GLU A 227 0.05 -11.04 -0.15
C GLU A 227 0.07 -12.56 -0.20
N PRO A 228 0.78 -13.23 0.73
CA PRO A 228 0.83 -14.69 0.75
C PRO A 228 -0.51 -15.28 1.19
N ILE A 229 -1.02 -16.19 0.37
CA ILE A 229 -2.17 -17.05 0.68
C ILE A 229 -1.60 -18.35 1.25
N LEU A 230 -1.90 -18.61 2.52
CA LEU A 230 -1.40 -19.80 3.22
C LEU A 230 -2.15 -21.06 2.78
N THR A 231 -1.41 -22.14 2.58
CA THR A 231 -2.01 -23.44 2.24
C THR A 231 -2.53 -24.16 3.49
N ASP A 232 -1.86 -23.96 4.63
CA ASP A 232 -2.23 -24.54 5.92
C ASP A 232 -2.74 -23.46 6.87
N VAL A 233 -4.02 -23.56 7.22
CA VAL A 233 -4.74 -22.63 8.09
C VAL A 233 -4.29 -22.77 9.55
N THR A 234 -3.69 -23.90 9.96
CA THR A 234 -3.23 -24.12 11.34
C THR A 234 -1.98 -23.29 11.67
N LEU A 235 -1.27 -22.82 10.65
CA LEU A 235 -0.14 -21.90 10.75
C LEU A 235 -0.66 -20.46 10.69
N LEU A 236 -1.53 -20.04 11.62
CA LEU A 236 -2.08 -18.67 11.77
C LEU A 236 -0.99 -17.61 12.10
N ALA A 237 0.22 -17.76 11.59
CA ALA A 237 1.18 -16.68 11.47
C ALA A 237 0.59 -15.63 10.52
N HIS A 238 0.55 -14.39 10.96
CA HIS A 238 0.15 -13.26 10.12
C HIS A 238 1.19 -13.09 9.00
N SER A 239 0.96 -13.73 7.85
CA SER A 239 1.75 -13.47 6.65
C SER A 239 1.64 -11.99 6.33
N ARG A 240 2.79 -11.32 6.18
CA ARG A 240 2.82 -9.90 5.85
C ARG A 240 2.95 -9.73 4.34
N PRO A 241 2.36 -8.66 3.78
CA PRO A 241 2.60 -8.29 2.40
C PRO A 241 4.10 -8.12 2.14
N TYR A 242 4.57 -8.72 1.06
CA TYR A 242 5.91 -8.54 0.55
C TYR A 242 5.92 -7.42 -0.48
N ILE A 243 6.89 -6.52 -0.39
CA ILE A 243 6.99 -5.38 -1.31
C ILE A 243 7.92 -5.76 -2.46
N ILE A 244 7.38 -5.88 -3.66
CA ILE A 244 8.11 -6.34 -4.84
C ILE A 244 8.87 -5.18 -5.49
N SER A 245 8.20 -4.04 -5.65
CA SER A 245 8.74 -2.86 -6.33
C SER A 245 8.05 -1.57 -5.89
N ALA A 246 8.75 -0.45 -6.06
CA ALA A 246 8.21 0.90 -5.91
C ALA A 246 8.94 1.89 -6.84
N TYR A 247 8.21 2.83 -7.42
CA TYR A 247 8.77 3.81 -8.37
C TYR A 247 7.88 5.05 -8.57
N GLY A 248 8.48 6.16 -8.97
CA GLY A 248 7.77 7.40 -9.27
C GLY A 248 6.95 7.34 -10.57
N ILE A 249 5.77 7.95 -10.57
CA ILE A 249 4.88 8.10 -11.73
C ILE A 249 4.24 9.50 -11.78
N ASP A 250 3.66 9.86 -12.92
CA ASP A 250 2.97 11.13 -13.21
C ASP A 250 1.47 10.96 -13.55
N ASN A 251 0.92 9.78 -13.28
CA ASN A 251 -0.46 9.41 -13.58
C ASN A 251 -0.82 9.31 -15.09
N LYS A 252 0.14 9.29 -16.02
CA LYS A 252 -0.14 9.25 -17.48
C LYS A 252 -0.17 7.85 -18.11
N HIS A 253 0.07 6.79 -17.33
CA HIS A 253 0.08 5.42 -17.86
C HIS A 253 -1.30 4.95 -18.33
N SER A 254 -1.34 4.15 -19.39
CA SER A 254 -2.58 3.63 -19.95
C SER A 254 -3.03 2.33 -19.26
N ALA A 255 -4.30 1.94 -19.46
CA ALA A 255 -4.79 0.62 -19.06
C ALA A 255 -4.00 -0.52 -19.75
N SER A 256 -3.45 -0.28 -20.95
CA SER A 256 -2.64 -1.28 -21.65
C SER A 256 -1.30 -1.52 -20.94
N ASP A 257 -0.69 -0.47 -20.39
CA ASP A 257 0.55 -0.57 -19.62
C ASP A 257 0.34 -1.35 -18.32
N VAL A 258 -0.81 -1.16 -17.67
CA VAL A 258 -1.23 -1.93 -16.49
C VAL A 258 -1.37 -3.41 -16.85
N ILE A 259 -2.06 -3.75 -17.94
CA ILE A 259 -2.24 -5.14 -18.38
C ILE A 259 -0.89 -5.80 -18.68
N ARG A 260 -0.02 -5.15 -19.46
CA ARG A 260 1.31 -5.69 -19.81
C ARG A 260 2.13 -5.96 -18.55
N ARG A 261 2.06 -5.05 -17.58
CA ARG A 261 2.73 -5.17 -16.27
C ARG A 261 2.21 -6.36 -15.47
N TRP A 262 0.89 -6.52 -15.35
CA TRP A 262 0.29 -7.66 -14.63
C TRP A 262 0.64 -9.00 -15.28
N ILE A 263 0.63 -9.07 -16.62
CA ILE A 263 1.06 -10.27 -17.35
C ILE A 263 2.53 -10.58 -17.07
N TYR A 264 3.39 -9.56 -17.08
CA TYR A 264 4.81 -9.73 -16.76
C TYR A 264 5.00 -10.25 -15.33
N ILE A 265 4.34 -9.64 -14.33
CA ILE A 265 4.37 -10.08 -12.94
C ILE A 265 3.89 -11.54 -12.83
N TYR A 266 2.77 -11.88 -13.48
CA TYR A 266 2.22 -13.23 -13.50
C TYR A 266 3.23 -14.24 -14.07
N ASN A 267 3.82 -13.96 -15.23
CA ASN A 267 4.78 -14.84 -15.88
C ASN A 267 6.05 -15.03 -15.05
N GLN A 268 6.60 -13.96 -14.49
CA GLN A 268 7.78 -14.03 -13.62
C GLN A 268 7.52 -14.82 -12.34
N CYS A 269 6.32 -14.71 -11.76
CA CYS A 269 5.93 -15.55 -10.62
C CYS A 269 5.77 -17.02 -11.03
N LYS A 270 5.15 -17.28 -12.19
CA LYS A 270 4.94 -18.63 -12.72
C LYS A 270 6.27 -19.35 -12.98
N GLU A 271 7.26 -18.67 -13.56
CA GLU A 271 8.63 -19.19 -13.75
C GLU A 271 9.29 -19.62 -12.44
N GLN A 272 8.83 -19.07 -11.32
CA GLN A 272 9.33 -19.36 -9.99
C GLN A 272 8.48 -20.37 -9.20
N ASN A 273 7.46 -20.97 -9.82
CA ASN A 273 6.44 -21.85 -9.21
C ASN A 273 5.56 -21.14 -8.18
N ILE A 274 5.25 -19.86 -8.40
CA ILE A 274 4.36 -19.08 -7.56
C ILE A 274 3.06 -18.82 -8.34
N ASN A 275 1.94 -19.21 -7.74
CA ASN A 275 0.60 -19.06 -8.31
C ASN A 275 -0.01 -17.71 -7.91
N VAL A 276 -0.05 -16.78 -8.86
CA VAL A 276 -0.76 -15.50 -8.67
C VAL A 276 -2.26 -15.73 -8.90
N VAL A 277 -3.03 -15.66 -7.82
CA VAL A 277 -4.50 -15.88 -7.86
C VAL A 277 -5.20 -14.67 -8.48
N GLY A 278 -4.72 -13.46 -8.22
CA GLY A 278 -5.31 -12.25 -8.76
C GLY A 278 -4.61 -10.95 -8.36
N PHE A 279 -5.20 -9.85 -8.83
CA PHE A 279 -4.75 -8.48 -8.61
C PHE A 279 -5.84 -7.62 -7.97
N SER A 280 -5.48 -6.78 -7.01
CA SER A 280 -6.34 -5.75 -6.41
C SER A 280 -5.77 -4.35 -6.57
N THR A 281 -6.66 -3.40 -6.83
CA THR A 281 -6.35 -1.98 -6.98
C THR A 281 -7.46 -1.10 -6.43
N ASP A 282 -7.19 0.20 -6.36
CA ASP A 282 -8.21 1.22 -6.20
C ASP A 282 -9.14 1.29 -7.44
N CYS A 283 -10.31 1.91 -7.26
CA CYS A 283 -11.37 2.25 -8.21
C CYS A 283 -11.00 3.37 -9.20
N ASP A 284 -9.72 3.50 -9.53
CA ASP A 284 -9.22 4.36 -10.59
C ASP A 284 -9.63 3.82 -11.97
N SER A 285 -9.97 4.73 -12.88
CA SER A 285 -10.55 4.42 -14.19
C SER A 285 -9.65 3.53 -15.06
N ARG A 286 -8.31 3.68 -14.98
CA ARG A 286 -7.35 2.94 -15.82
C ARG A 286 -7.18 1.51 -15.34
N TYR A 287 -7.06 1.32 -14.03
CA TYR A 287 -7.01 0.00 -13.43
C TYR A 287 -8.35 -0.72 -13.59
N PHE A 288 -9.47 -0.02 -13.40
CA PHE A 288 -10.80 -0.56 -13.63
C PHE A 288 -11.00 -1.00 -15.09
N LYS A 289 -10.53 -0.22 -16.06
CA LYS A 289 -10.51 -0.58 -17.49
C LYS A 289 -9.65 -1.81 -17.75
N ALA A 290 -8.45 -1.90 -17.15
CA ALA A 290 -7.59 -3.07 -17.24
C ALA A 290 -8.27 -4.34 -16.70
N MET A 291 -8.88 -4.27 -15.52
CA MET A 291 -9.62 -5.40 -14.91
C MET A 291 -10.75 -5.89 -15.81
N ARG A 292 -11.53 -4.98 -16.40
CA ARG A 292 -12.61 -5.36 -17.32
C ARG A 292 -12.09 -6.14 -18.51
N ILE A 293 -10.97 -5.73 -19.08
CA ILE A 293 -10.33 -6.41 -20.22
C ILE A 293 -9.84 -7.79 -19.81
N CYS A 294 -9.08 -7.88 -18.72
CA CYS A 294 -8.53 -9.15 -18.23
C CYS A 294 -9.61 -10.17 -17.90
N LEU A 295 -10.72 -9.75 -17.26
CA LEU A 295 -11.81 -10.65 -16.87
C LEU A 295 -12.81 -10.93 -18.01
N GLY A 296 -12.67 -10.25 -19.15
CA GLY A 296 -13.63 -10.28 -20.24
C GLY A 296 -14.99 -9.68 -19.88
N PHE A 297 -15.02 -8.75 -18.92
CA PHE A 297 -16.21 -8.17 -18.33
C PHE A 297 -16.69 -6.96 -19.14
N PHE A 298 -17.62 -7.21 -20.08
CA PHE A 298 -18.19 -6.20 -20.99
C PHE A 298 -17.14 -5.35 -21.71
N SER A 299 -16.05 -5.99 -22.14
CA SER A 299 -15.00 -5.36 -22.93
C SER A 299 -14.39 -6.39 -23.88
N ARG A 300 -13.88 -5.93 -25.03
CA ARG A 300 -13.23 -6.77 -26.03
C ARG A 300 -11.96 -6.09 -26.53
N THR A 301 -10.85 -6.81 -26.52
CA THR A 301 -9.65 -6.47 -27.28
C THR A 301 -9.67 -7.30 -28.57
N PRO A 302 -9.67 -6.70 -29.78
CA PRO A 302 -9.74 -7.49 -31.01
C PRO A 302 -8.52 -8.37 -31.28
N HIS A 303 -7.41 -8.18 -30.55
CA HIS A 303 -6.10 -8.75 -30.92
C HIS A 303 -5.24 -9.24 -29.74
N VAL A 304 -5.82 -9.44 -28.56
CA VAL A 304 -5.10 -10.02 -27.41
C VAL A 304 -5.93 -11.15 -26.86
N ASP A 305 -5.54 -12.38 -27.16
CA ASP A 305 -6.05 -13.55 -26.45
C ASP A 305 -5.13 -13.84 -25.26
N LEU A 306 -5.54 -13.37 -24.08
CA LEU A 306 -4.84 -13.60 -22.82
C LEU A 306 -4.89 -15.08 -22.38
N LEU A 307 -5.76 -15.89 -22.99
CA LEU A 307 -6.03 -17.26 -22.57
C LEU A 307 -5.31 -18.29 -23.44
N THR A 308 -5.04 -18.00 -24.71
CA THR A 308 -4.38 -18.94 -25.63
C THR A 308 -2.93 -19.20 -25.23
N GLY A 309 -2.55 -20.48 -25.18
CA GLY A 309 -1.18 -20.93 -24.87
C GLY A 309 -0.85 -21.03 -23.37
N ASN A 310 -1.85 -20.90 -22.49
CA ASN A 310 -1.68 -21.01 -21.04
C ASN A 310 -2.28 -22.32 -20.48
N ASP A 311 -1.43 -23.18 -19.92
CA ASP A 311 -1.86 -24.49 -19.39
C ASP A 311 -2.47 -24.43 -17.96
N ASN A 312 -2.26 -23.32 -17.23
CA ASN A 312 -2.64 -23.17 -15.82
C ASN A 312 -3.78 -22.16 -15.61
N LEU A 313 -4.86 -22.27 -16.40
CA LEU A 313 -6.02 -21.37 -16.29
C LEU A 313 -6.87 -21.72 -15.06
N LEU A 314 -7.29 -20.69 -14.33
CA LEU A 314 -8.34 -20.80 -13.34
C LEU A 314 -9.66 -21.07 -14.05
N THR A 315 -10.24 -22.25 -13.81
CA THR A 315 -11.39 -22.75 -14.56
C THR A 315 -12.53 -23.14 -13.63
N ILE A 316 -13.74 -22.67 -13.94
CA ILE A 316 -14.97 -23.09 -13.28
C ILE A 316 -16.00 -23.58 -14.29
N ASP A 317 -16.83 -24.52 -13.86
CA ASP A 317 -17.99 -24.97 -14.63
C ASP A 317 -19.17 -24.07 -14.26
N ILE A 318 -19.57 -23.21 -15.20
CA ILE A 318 -20.72 -22.31 -15.01
C ILE A 318 -21.96 -23.06 -15.50
N PRO A 319 -22.97 -23.27 -14.64
CA PRO A 319 -24.25 -23.82 -15.08
C PRO A 319 -24.87 -23.00 -16.22
N SER A 320 -25.39 -23.69 -17.24
CA SER A 320 -25.95 -23.04 -18.44
C SER A 320 -27.16 -22.15 -18.17
N ASN A 321 -27.82 -22.34 -17.02
CA ASN A 321 -28.93 -21.51 -16.54
C ASN A 321 -28.46 -20.23 -15.82
N TRP A 322 -27.16 -20.07 -15.49
CA TRP A 322 -26.64 -18.89 -14.78
C TRP A 322 -26.47 -17.68 -15.71
N ARG A 323 -27.59 -17.16 -16.22
CA ARG A 323 -27.59 -15.92 -17.02
C ARG A 323 -27.25 -14.67 -16.22
N PHE A 324 -27.25 -14.77 -14.90
CA PHE A 324 -26.86 -13.68 -14.01
C PHE A 324 -25.35 -13.51 -13.86
N PHE A 325 -24.56 -14.51 -14.25
CA PHE A 325 -23.11 -14.53 -14.10
C PHE A 325 -22.44 -14.08 -15.41
N PHE A 326 -21.65 -13.01 -15.35
CA PHE A 326 -21.12 -12.31 -16.52
C PHE A 326 -19.61 -12.51 -16.77
N MET A 327 -18.88 -13.15 -15.86
CA MET A 327 -17.46 -13.48 -16.07
C MET A 327 -17.29 -14.72 -16.96
N ARG A 328 -16.19 -14.79 -17.70
CA ARG A 328 -15.82 -15.97 -18.51
C ARG A 328 -15.44 -17.15 -17.59
N PRO A 329 -15.69 -18.40 -18.00
CA PRO A 329 -15.37 -19.60 -17.19
C PRO A 329 -13.88 -19.87 -17.03
N HIS A 330 -13.04 -19.33 -17.92
CA HIS A 330 -11.57 -19.48 -17.89
C HIS A 330 -10.94 -18.11 -17.64
N GLN A 331 -10.01 -18.04 -16.69
CA GLN A 331 -9.31 -16.83 -16.29
C GLN A 331 -7.81 -17.11 -16.11
N LEU A 332 -6.96 -16.19 -16.55
CA LEU A 332 -5.52 -16.28 -16.27
C LEU A 332 -5.22 -15.99 -14.79
N PHE A 333 -5.88 -14.95 -14.28
CA PHE A 333 -5.88 -14.50 -12.90
C PHE A 333 -7.20 -13.76 -12.64
N LEU A 334 -7.55 -13.56 -11.38
CA LEU A 334 -8.75 -12.81 -10.99
C LEU A 334 -8.43 -11.33 -10.70
N CYS A 335 -9.46 -10.49 -10.64
CA CYS A 335 -9.31 -9.10 -10.22
C CYS A 335 -10.38 -8.70 -9.22
N MET A 336 -10.00 -7.89 -8.23
CA MET A 336 -10.93 -7.40 -7.20
C MET A 336 -10.64 -5.92 -6.89
N GLN A 337 -11.70 -5.13 -6.82
CA GLN A 337 -11.66 -3.72 -6.48
C GLN A 337 -11.70 -3.53 -4.96
N ASP A 338 -10.97 -2.55 -4.44
CA ASP A 338 -10.95 -2.27 -3.01
C ASP A 338 -12.34 -1.87 -2.47
N GLY A 339 -12.82 -2.63 -1.49
CA GLY A 339 -14.15 -2.41 -0.88
C GLY A 339 -14.27 -1.08 -0.13
N THR A 340 -13.20 -0.59 0.49
CA THR A 340 -13.17 0.70 1.20
C THR A 340 -13.35 1.85 0.22
N HIS A 341 -12.60 1.84 -0.87
CA HIS A 341 -12.69 2.87 -1.91
C HIS A 341 -14.01 2.82 -2.68
N LEU A 342 -14.54 1.61 -2.93
CA LEU A 342 -15.87 1.45 -3.50
C LEU A 342 -16.94 2.12 -2.63
N VAL A 343 -16.88 1.91 -1.31
CA VAL A 343 -17.82 2.50 -0.35
C VAL A 343 -17.69 4.03 -0.30
N THR A 344 -16.47 4.57 -0.28
CA THR A 344 -16.28 6.03 -0.28
C THR A 344 -16.73 6.66 -1.60
N LYS A 345 -16.52 6.01 -2.76
CA LYS A 345 -17.00 6.50 -4.06
C LYS A 345 -18.53 6.58 -4.11
N ILE A 346 -19.23 5.59 -3.55
CA ILE A 346 -20.70 5.62 -3.45
C ILE A 346 -21.18 6.68 -2.45
N ARG A 347 -20.50 6.87 -1.31
CA ARG A 347 -20.79 7.99 -0.40
C ARG A 347 -20.60 9.34 -1.11
N ASN A 348 -19.50 9.54 -1.81
CA ASN A 348 -19.19 10.81 -2.45
C ASN A 348 -20.22 11.15 -3.54
N ARG A 349 -20.80 10.14 -4.21
CA ARG A 349 -21.90 10.36 -5.15
C ARG A 349 -23.18 10.89 -4.47
N LEU A 350 -23.47 10.48 -3.23
CA LEU A 350 -24.57 11.05 -2.43
C LEU A 350 -24.32 12.51 -2.05
N LEU A 351 -23.05 12.89 -1.84
CA LEU A 351 -22.65 14.24 -1.44
C LEU A 351 -22.43 15.19 -2.64
N SER A 352 -22.53 14.68 -3.87
CA SER A 352 -22.20 15.41 -5.08
C SER A 352 -23.36 16.28 -5.54
N GLU A 353 -23.09 17.57 -5.78
CA GLU A 353 -24.06 18.52 -6.33
C GLU A 353 -24.45 18.22 -7.78
N THR A 354 -23.63 17.46 -8.51
CA THR A 354 -23.91 17.08 -9.90
C THR A 354 -24.84 15.88 -10.02
N ALA A 355 -25.06 15.16 -8.92
CA ALA A 355 -25.93 14.00 -8.86
C ALA A 355 -27.37 14.38 -8.51
N SER A 356 -28.34 13.67 -9.07
CA SER A 356 -29.76 13.81 -8.75
C SER A 356 -30.35 12.42 -8.57
N LEU A 357 -29.80 11.71 -7.58
CA LEU A 357 -30.08 10.30 -7.34
C LEU A 357 -31.55 10.07 -7.00
N ASN A 358 -32.19 9.14 -7.71
CA ASN A 358 -33.57 8.77 -7.45
C ASN A 358 -33.80 7.29 -7.76
N ILE A 359 -34.63 6.64 -6.95
CA ILE A 359 -35.13 5.30 -7.25
C ILE A 359 -36.60 5.46 -7.62
N ASN A 360 -36.91 5.30 -8.91
CA ASN A 360 -38.23 5.56 -9.46
C ASN A 360 -38.67 7.03 -9.21
N ASN A 361 -39.69 7.25 -8.39
CA ASN A 361 -40.21 8.59 -8.08
C ASN A 361 -39.66 9.16 -6.77
N ASP A 362 -38.92 8.36 -6.00
CA ASP A 362 -38.43 8.75 -4.68
C ASP A 362 -36.97 9.21 -4.77
N ASN A 363 -36.68 10.38 -4.20
CA ASN A 363 -35.35 10.98 -4.23
C ASN A 363 -34.45 10.41 -3.14
N ILE A 364 -33.17 10.23 -3.47
CA ILE A 364 -32.11 9.97 -2.51
C ILE A 364 -31.44 11.31 -2.23
N ASP A 365 -31.60 11.81 -1.00
CA ASP A 365 -31.12 13.14 -0.61
C ASP A 365 -30.34 13.08 0.71
N ILE A 366 -29.26 13.87 0.77
CA ILE A 366 -28.45 14.10 1.97
C ILE A 366 -29.23 14.91 3.02
N ASN A 367 -30.20 15.72 2.60
CA ASN A 367 -31.08 16.48 3.48
C ASN A 367 -31.85 15.58 4.45
N HIS A 368 -32.14 14.33 4.07
CA HIS A 368 -32.74 13.35 4.98
C HIS A 368 -31.83 13.02 6.17
N LEU A 369 -30.49 13.02 5.99
CA LEU A 369 -29.54 12.85 7.09
C LEU A 369 -29.37 14.13 7.91
N LEU A 370 -29.44 15.31 7.27
CA LEU A 370 -29.48 16.60 7.98
C LEU A 370 -30.67 16.68 8.93
N GLN A 371 -31.85 16.29 8.46
CA GLN A 371 -33.06 16.24 9.29
C GLN A 371 -32.90 15.30 10.49
N ILE A 372 -32.18 14.19 10.36
CA ILE A 372 -31.88 13.31 11.50
C ILE A 372 -30.98 14.04 12.50
N ILE A 373 -29.91 14.69 12.03
CA ILE A 373 -28.97 15.42 12.89
C ILE A 373 -29.65 16.58 13.64
N GLU A 374 -30.59 17.27 12.99
CA GLU A 374 -31.24 18.45 13.55
C GLU A 374 -32.43 18.12 14.46
N ASN A 375 -33.17 17.04 14.17
CA ASN A 375 -34.44 16.74 14.83
C ASN A 375 -34.38 15.58 15.82
N HIS A 376 -33.29 14.80 15.84
CA HIS A 376 -33.12 13.69 16.79
C HIS A 376 -31.92 13.93 17.72
N PRO A 377 -31.97 13.46 18.98
CA PRO A 377 -30.83 13.50 19.88
C PRO A 377 -29.63 12.74 19.31
N LYS A 378 -28.42 13.33 19.41
CA LYS A 378 -27.17 12.71 18.96
C LYS A 378 -26.94 11.30 19.51
N LEU A 379 -27.42 10.99 20.71
CA LEU A 379 -27.28 9.66 21.31
C LEU A 379 -28.01 8.57 20.53
N ASP A 380 -29.04 8.93 19.76
CA ASP A 380 -29.87 7.99 19.01
C ASP A 380 -29.26 7.60 17.66
N HIS A 381 -28.29 8.37 17.14
CA HIS A 381 -27.77 8.16 15.79
C HIS A 381 -26.25 8.39 15.63
N ASN A 382 -25.63 9.10 16.58
CA ASN A 382 -24.20 9.42 16.65
C ASN A 382 -23.61 10.19 15.45
N LEU A 383 -24.46 10.75 14.58
CA LEU A 383 -24.04 11.59 13.45
C LEU A 383 -23.69 13.00 13.91
N VAL A 384 -22.74 13.62 13.22
CA VAL A 384 -22.44 15.06 13.28
C VAL A 384 -22.40 15.65 11.88
N HIS A 385 -22.53 16.97 11.75
CA HIS A 385 -22.50 17.64 10.44
C HIS A 385 -21.26 17.28 9.60
N SER A 386 -20.09 17.14 10.21
CA SER A 386 -18.87 16.76 9.47
C SER A 386 -18.95 15.39 8.80
N ASP A 387 -19.84 14.49 9.24
CA ASP A 387 -19.98 13.16 8.64
C ASP A 387 -20.63 13.23 7.24
N ILE A 388 -21.37 14.30 6.96
CA ILE A 388 -22.10 14.53 5.71
C ILE A 388 -21.53 15.71 4.89
N LEU A 389 -20.39 16.28 5.29
CA LEU A 389 -19.71 17.31 4.51
C LEU A 389 -18.81 16.68 3.43
N PRO A 390 -18.73 17.29 2.22
CA PRO A 390 -17.94 16.76 1.11
C PRO A 390 -16.43 17.04 1.21
N HIS A 391 -15.97 17.79 2.22
CA HIS A 391 -14.56 18.20 2.34
C HIS A 391 -13.56 17.04 2.42
N ASP A 392 -13.96 15.92 3.04
CA ASP A 392 -13.13 14.72 3.14
C ASP A 392 -13.76 13.56 2.34
N LYS A 393 -13.33 13.48 1.07
CA LYS A 393 -13.72 12.44 0.10
C LYS A 393 -13.22 11.04 0.51
N GLN A 394 -12.21 10.94 1.36
CA GLN A 394 -11.62 9.66 1.79
C GLN A 394 -12.16 9.18 3.16
N ASN A 395 -13.12 9.89 3.74
CA ASN A 395 -13.64 9.59 5.07
C ASN A 395 -14.51 8.31 5.11
N TYR A 396 -13.84 7.17 5.24
CA TYR A 396 -14.50 5.88 5.44
C TYR A 396 -15.26 5.82 6.78
N SER A 397 -14.80 6.52 7.82
CA SER A 397 -15.47 6.50 9.13
C SER A 397 -16.90 7.07 9.06
N SER A 398 -17.11 8.09 8.24
CA SER A 398 -18.43 8.65 7.96
C SER A 398 -19.34 7.64 7.27
N CYS A 399 -18.79 6.81 6.36
CA CYS A 399 -19.55 5.75 5.69
C CYS A 399 -20.14 4.76 6.70
N LEU A 400 -19.35 4.36 7.71
CA LEU A 400 -19.83 3.47 8.78
C LEU A 400 -20.94 4.09 9.62
N LYS A 401 -20.81 5.39 9.93
CA LYS A 401 -21.80 6.09 10.76
C LYS A 401 -23.12 6.29 10.03
N ILE A 402 -23.11 6.78 8.78
CA ILE A 402 -24.34 7.02 8.01
C ILE A 402 -25.09 5.72 7.66
N THR A 403 -24.42 4.57 7.73
CA THR A 403 -24.99 3.25 7.49
C THR A 403 -25.28 2.46 8.78
N SER A 404 -25.21 3.10 9.95
CA SER A 404 -25.52 2.45 11.23
C SER A 404 -26.97 1.98 11.29
N ASP A 405 -27.24 0.94 12.07
CA ASP A 405 -28.61 0.42 12.23
C ASP A 405 -29.56 1.47 12.79
N ASP A 406 -29.07 2.34 13.67
CA ASP A 406 -29.88 3.38 14.28
C ASP A 406 -30.30 4.44 13.25
N VAL A 407 -29.35 4.90 12.41
CA VAL A 407 -29.64 5.84 11.31
C VAL A 407 -30.62 5.24 10.31
N LEU A 408 -30.41 3.98 9.93
CA LEU A 408 -31.32 3.28 9.01
C LEU A 408 -32.72 3.12 9.61
N THR A 409 -32.83 2.87 10.91
CA THR A 409 -34.13 2.76 11.60
C THR A 409 -34.87 4.10 11.57
N LEU A 410 -34.18 5.21 11.86
CA LEU A 410 -34.75 6.56 11.81
C LEU A 410 -35.20 6.95 10.40
N LEU A 411 -34.39 6.68 9.37
CA LEU A 411 -34.78 6.94 7.98
C LEU A 411 -36.04 6.19 7.57
N ASN A 412 -36.18 4.94 8.04
CA ASN A 412 -37.37 4.14 7.77
C ASN A 412 -38.61 4.69 8.51
N GLN A 413 -38.46 5.17 9.75
CA GLN A 413 -39.53 5.83 10.52
C GLN A 413 -40.00 7.14 9.87
N MET A 414 -39.07 7.91 9.30
CA MET A 414 -39.37 9.13 8.53
C MET A 414 -39.95 8.86 7.14
N ASN A 415 -40.14 7.59 6.75
CA ASN A 415 -40.61 7.15 5.43
C ASN A 415 -39.69 7.59 4.26
N ASN A 416 -38.40 7.83 4.53
CA ASN A 416 -37.38 8.17 3.54
C ASN A 416 -36.81 6.90 2.85
N LYS A 417 -37.69 6.13 2.20
CA LYS A 417 -37.40 4.77 1.72
C LYS A 417 -36.27 4.68 0.69
N ALA A 418 -36.13 5.67 -0.19
CA ALA A 418 -35.07 5.68 -1.21
C ALA A 418 -33.69 5.89 -0.58
N THR A 419 -33.52 6.91 0.28
CA THR A 419 -32.27 7.11 1.04
C THR A 419 -31.98 5.94 1.97
N TYR A 420 -32.99 5.38 2.65
CA TYR A 420 -32.83 4.14 3.42
C TYR A 420 -32.26 3.01 2.56
N THR A 421 -32.87 2.75 1.39
CA THR A 421 -32.44 1.68 0.49
C THR A 421 -31.02 1.93 0.00
N TYR A 422 -30.70 3.16 -0.40
CA TYR A 422 -29.35 3.53 -0.85
C TYR A 422 -28.27 3.25 0.21
N LEU A 423 -28.49 3.71 1.45
CA LEU A 423 -27.56 3.51 2.55
C LEU A 423 -27.53 2.07 3.05
N TYR A 424 -28.65 1.35 2.94
CA TYR A 424 -28.68 -0.09 3.21
C TYR A 424 -27.85 -0.87 2.20
N LEU A 425 -27.93 -0.55 0.90
CA LEU A 425 -27.05 -1.16 -0.11
C LEU A 425 -25.57 -0.85 0.18
N LEU A 426 -25.25 0.39 0.58
CA LEU A 426 -23.90 0.76 1.01
C LEU A 426 -23.43 -0.08 2.22
N LYS A 427 -24.30 -0.30 3.21
CA LYS A 427 -24.02 -1.19 4.35
C LYS A 427 -23.71 -2.61 3.90
N LEU A 428 -24.47 -3.15 2.95
CA LEU A 428 -24.26 -4.51 2.45
C LEU A 428 -22.90 -4.66 1.74
N ILE A 429 -22.41 -3.63 1.05
CA ILE A 429 -21.05 -3.61 0.47
C ILE A 429 -19.99 -3.68 1.57
N ILE A 430 -20.16 -2.91 2.65
CA ILE A 430 -19.25 -2.95 3.82
C ILE A 430 -19.20 -4.35 4.42
N LEU A 431 -20.36 -4.99 4.61
CA LEU A 431 -20.44 -6.36 5.13
C LEU A 431 -19.82 -7.39 4.17
N ALA A 432 -20.03 -7.23 2.87
CA ALA A 432 -19.50 -8.16 1.88
C ALA A 432 -17.97 -8.10 1.78
N TYR A 433 -17.39 -6.89 1.72
CA TYR A 433 -16.00 -6.71 1.27
C TYR A 433 -15.05 -6.08 2.30
N VAL A 434 -15.55 -5.46 3.37
CA VAL A 434 -14.68 -4.68 4.29
C VAL A 434 -14.66 -5.22 5.72
N LYS A 435 -15.79 -5.71 6.24
CA LYS A 435 -15.86 -6.22 7.63
C LYS A 435 -15.20 -7.58 7.75
N SER A 436 -14.42 -7.84 8.81
CA SER A 436 -13.62 -9.07 8.97
C SER A 436 -14.32 -10.27 9.58
N ASP A 437 -15.37 -10.03 10.35
CA ASP A 437 -16.13 -11.04 11.07
C ASP A 437 -17.27 -11.66 10.24
N THR A 438 -17.45 -11.25 8.99
CA THR A 438 -18.55 -11.73 8.15
C THR A 438 -18.22 -13.07 7.50
N GLU A 439 -19.09 -14.06 7.69
CA GLU A 439 -18.97 -15.39 7.07
C GLU A 439 -19.01 -15.32 5.55
N ILE A 440 -18.29 -16.23 4.89
CA ILE A 440 -18.09 -16.20 3.44
C ILE A 440 -19.39 -16.31 2.62
N LEU A 441 -20.30 -17.21 3.01
CA LEU A 441 -21.59 -17.36 2.33
C LEU A 441 -22.52 -16.16 2.57
N SER A 442 -22.39 -15.50 3.73
CA SER A 442 -23.08 -14.24 4.02
C SER A 442 -22.53 -13.09 3.17
N ARG A 443 -21.21 -13.03 2.93
CA ARG A 443 -20.61 -12.05 1.99
C ARG A 443 -21.15 -12.22 0.59
N LEU A 444 -21.22 -13.46 0.11
CA LEU A 444 -21.79 -13.80 -1.19
C LEU A 444 -23.26 -13.34 -1.28
N TYR A 445 -24.07 -13.64 -0.27
CA TYR A 445 -25.45 -13.19 -0.17
C TYR A 445 -25.58 -11.66 -0.24
N PHE A 446 -24.81 -10.93 0.57
CA PHE A 446 -24.85 -9.45 0.59
C PHE A 446 -24.40 -8.83 -0.73
N GLY A 447 -23.31 -9.32 -1.32
CA GLY A 447 -22.81 -8.83 -2.61
C GLY A 447 -23.83 -9.02 -3.74
N TRP A 448 -24.52 -10.17 -3.79
CA TRP A 448 -25.53 -10.42 -4.81
C TRP A 448 -26.82 -9.61 -4.60
N ILE A 449 -27.22 -9.30 -3.36
CA ILE A 449 -28.33 -8.37 -3.12
C ILE A 449 -28.03 -7.03 -3.76
N VAL A 450 -26.82 -6.50 -3.53
CA VAL A 450 -26.39 -5.21 -4.07
C VAL A 450 -26.42 -5.22 -5.59
N VAL A 451 -25.85 -6.24 -6.22
CA VAL A 451 -25.82 -6.35 -7.68
C VAL A 451 -27.23 -6.45 -8.27
N PHE A 452 -28.11 -7.29 -7.74
CA PHE A 452 -29.48 -7.37 -8.26
C PHE A 452 -30.27 -6.09 -8.03
N ALA A 453 -30.10 -5.44 -6.89
CA ALA A 453 -30.71 -4.15 -6.60
C ALA A 453 -30.24 -3.09 -7.62
N TYR A 454 -28.94 -2.99 -7.88
CA TYR A 454 -28.40 -2.07 -8.90
C TYR A 454 -28.90 -2.40 -10.31
N ARG A 455 -28.97 -3.67 -10.69
CA ARG A 455 -29.54 -4.09 -11.98
C ARG A 455 -31.00 -3.66 -12.12
N MET A 456 -31.82 -3.87 -11.09
CA MET A 456 -33.24 -3.47 -11.09
C MET A 456 -33.40 -1.94 -11.16
N TRP A 457 -32.66 -1.21 -10.32
CA TRP A 457 -32.66 0.25 -10.28
C TRP A 457 -32.24 0.83 -11.63
N TRP A 458 -31.09 0.42 -12.15
CA TRP A 458 -30.59 0.88 -13.44
C TRP A 458 -31.55 0.54 -14.59
N SER A 459 -32.10 -0.67 -14.62
CA SER A 459 -33.05 -1.09 -15.65
C SER A 459 -34.29 -0.20 -15.64
N SER A 460 -34.81 0.15 -14.47
CA SER A 460 -35.97 1.04 -14.34
C SER A 460 -35.72 2.44 -14.92
N ILE A 461 -34.52 2.99 -14.70
CA ILE A 461 -34.09 4.27 -15.27
C ILE A 461 -33.97 4.17 -16.80
N ARG A 462 -33.37 3.09 -17.29
CA ARG A 462 -33.11 2.89 -18.73
C ARG A 462 -34.40 2.79 -19.54
N ILE A 463 -35.38 2.08 -19.01
CA ILE A 463 -36.71 1.90 -19.60
C ILE A 463 -37.46 3.23 -19.72
N ASN A 464 -37.18 4.20 -18.86
CA ASN A 464 -37.82 5.51 -18.93
C ASN A 464 -37.35 6.28 -20.17
N LYS A 465 -38.17 6.28 -21.23
CA LYS A 465 -37.87 6.96 -22.49
C LYS A 465 -37.94 8.49 -22.42
N LYS A 466 -38.46 9.06 -21.32
CA LYS A 466 -38.61 10.51 -21.17
C LYS A 466 -37.31 11.23 -20.79
N LEU A 467 -36.38 10.52 -20.14
CA LEU A 467 -35.11 11.08 -19.71
C LEU A 467 -34.06 10.95 -20.83
N SER A 468 -33.29 12.00 -21.04
CA SER A 468 -32.07 11.99 -21.87
C SER A 468 -31.01 11.08 -21.25
N GLN A 469 -29.96 10.77 -22.02
CA GLN A 469 -28.86 9.94 -21.54
C GLN A 469 -28.15 10.57 -20.32
N ILE A 470 -27.92 11.89 -20.34
CA ILE A 470 -27.22 12.64 -19.30
C ILE A 470 -28.04 12.63 -18.00
N GLU A 471 -29.34 12.88 -18.09
CA GLU A 471 -30.23 12.85 -16.91
C GLU A 471 -30.26 11.45 -16.29
N LYS A 472 -30.32 10.39 -17.12
CA LYS A 472 -30.27 9.01 -16.62
C LYS A 472 -28.99 8.71 -15.84
N ASP A 473 -27.86 9.29 -16.23
CA ASP A 473 -26.57 9.04 -15.57
C ASP A 473 -26.46 9.83 -14.25
N LYS A 474 -27.10 11.01 -14.15
CA LYS A 474 -27.26 11.76 -12.87
C LYS A 474 -28.15 11.05 -11.85
N CYS A 475 -29.12 10.28 -12.33
CA CYS A 475 -30.10 9.54 -11.53
C CYS A 475 -29.57 8.27 -10.84
N PHE A 476 -28.34 7.84 -11.16
CA PHE A 476 -27.77 6.57 -10.71
C PHE A 476 -26.38 6.77 -10.07
N ILE A 477 -25.92 5.72 -9.38
CA ILE A 477 -24.51 5.66 -8.96
C ILE A 477 -23.58 5.69 -10.19
N THR A 478 -22.33 6.09 -9.99
CA THR A 478 -21.36 6.12 -11.10
C THR A 478 -21.18 4.73 -11.71
N ARG A 479 -20.97 4.69 -13.02
CA ARG A 479 -20.81 3.43 -13.75
C ARG A 479 -19.64 2.61 -13.20
N ALA A 480 -18.54 3.26 -12.84
CA ALA A 480 -17.39 2.63 -12.20
C ALA A 480 -17.80 1.92 -10.90
N ALA A 481 -18.51 2.59 -9.98
CA ALA A 481 -18.93 1.98 -8.72
C ALA A 481 -19.90 0.80 -8.91
N TRP A 482 -20.86 0.91 -9.84
CA TRP A 482 -21.76 -0.20 -10.14
C TRP A 482 -20.99 -1.42 -10.67
N LEU A 483 -20.15 -1.22 -11.68
CA LEU A 483 -19.43 -2.32 -12.31
C LEU A 483 -18.31 -2.88 -11.43
N SER A 484 -17.69 -2.09 -10.55
CA SER A 484 -16.79 -2.60 -9.51
C SER A 484 -17.52 -3.52 -8.54
N SER A 485 -18.76 -3.17 -8.16
CA SER A 485 -19.61 -4.05 -7.33
C SER A 485 -19.94 -5.37 -8.04
N GLU A 486 -20.18 -5.31 -9.35
CA GLU A 486 -20.37 -6.48 -10.20
C GLU A 486 -19.11 -7.35 -10.26
N ILE A 487 -17.94 -6.77 -10.58
CA ILE A 487 -16.65 -7.49 -10.63
C ILE A 487 -16.39 -8.20 -9.29
N ASN A 488 -16.51 -7.49 -8.17
CA ASN A 488 -16.22 -8.04 -6.86
C ASN A 488 -17.09 -9.27 -6.52
N VAL A 489 -18.40 -9.23 -6.77
CA VAL A 489 -19.27 -10.38 -6.43
C VAL A 489 -19.03 -11.56 -7.37
N HIS A 490 -18.73 -11.30 -8.64
CA HIS A 490 -18.43 -12.37 -9.58
C HIS A 490 -17.10 -13.04 -9.25
N THR A 491 -16.06 -12.25 -8.96
CA THR A 491 -14.77 -12.74 -8.49
C THR A 491 -14.92 -13.53 -7.18
N LEU A 492 -15.69 -13.03 -6.22
CA LEU A 492 -15.97 -13.74 -4.97
C LEU A 492 -16.64 -15.10 -5.22
N THR A 493 -17.65 -15.13 -6.10
CA THR A 493 -18.33 -16.37 -6.50
C THR A 493 -17.34 -17.35 -7.15
N PHE A 494 -16.46 -16.85 -8.02
CA PHE A 494 -15.42 -17.64 -8.70
C PHE A 494 -14.46 -18.27 -7.69
N ILE A 495 -13.98 -17.48 -6.71
CA ILE A 495 -13.06 -17.94 -5.65
C ILE A 495 -13.72 -19.02 -4.79
N ILE A 496 -14.98 -18.82 -4.39
CA ILE A 496 -15.71 -19.82 -3.59
C ILE A 496 -15.82 -21.16 -4.34
N ILE A 497 -16.12 -21.14 -5.64
CA ILE A 497 -16.20 -22.36 -6.46
C ILE A 497 -14.83 -23.04 -6.60
N LEU A 498 -13.77 -22.28 -6.83
CA LEU A 498 -12.41 -22.84 -6.94
C LEU A 498 -11.94 -23.46 -5.61
N ALA A 499 -12.19 -22.78 -4.49
CA ALA A 499 -11.84 -23.26 -3.17
C ALA A 499 -12.65 -24.50 -2.78
N SER A 500 -13.96 -24.53 -3.09
CA SER A 500 -14.80 -25.70 -2.78
C SER A 500 -14.42 -26.95 -3.60
N LYS A 501 -13.92 -26.76 -4.82
CA LYS A 501 -13.37 -27.85 -5.65
C LYS A 501 -11.94 -28.27 -5.28
N GLY A 502 -11.26 -27.54 -4.39
CA GLY A 502 -9.87 -27.79 -4.01
C GLY A 502 -8.84 -27.31 -5.04
N ASN A 503 -9.25 -26.49 -6.01
CA ASN A 503 -8.35 -25.86 -7.00
C ASN A 503 -7.58 -24.68 -6.39
N LEU A 504 -8.08 -24.10 -5.30
CA LEU A 504 -7.42 -23.06 -4.52
C LEU A 504 -7.38 -23.45 -3.03
N PRO A 505 -6.37 -22.99 -2.26
CA PRO A 505 -6.34 -23.20 -0.82
C PRO A 505 -7.56 -22.62 -0.11
N ALA A 506 -8.02 -23.26 0.96
CA ALA A 506 -9.16 -22.77 1.76
C ALA A 506 -8.96 -21.34 2.31
N TYR A 507 -7.70 -20.95 2.57
CA TYR A 507 -7.36 -19.60 3.04
C TYR A 507 -7.67 -18.50 1.99
N THR A 508 -7.87 -18.85 0.72
CA THR A 508 -8.38 -17.89 -0.28
C THR A 508 -9.77 -17.36 0.05
N LEU A 509 -10.49 -17.95 0.99
CA LEU A 509 -11.78 -17.43 1.44
C LEU A 509 -11.64 -16.25 2.42
N ASN A 510 -10.42 -15.93 2.84
CA ASN A 510 -10.12 -14.72 3.56
C ASN A 510 -10.11 -13.52 2.59
N THR A 511 -11.29 -12.96 2.33
CA THR A 511 -11.49 -11.88 1.35
C THR A 511 -10.75 -10.58 1.68
N HIS A 512 -10.20 -10.42 2.89
CA HIS A 512 -9.37 -9.26 3.26
C HIS A 512 -8.06 -9.20 2.49
N LEU A 513 -7.60 -10.35 1.98
CA LEU A 513 -6.40 -10.45 1.16
C LEU A 513 -6.60 -9.88 -0.26
N PHE A 514 -7.84 -9.57 -0.63
CA PHE A 514 -8.22 -9.16 -1.99
C PHE A 514 -8.59 -7.68 -2.04
N SER A 515 -7.70 -6.82 -1.56
CA SER A 515 -7.89 -5.36 -1.51
C SER A 515 -6.55 -4.63 -1.65
N SER A 516 -6.57 -3.35 -2.02
CA SER A 516 -5.34 -2.53 -2.05
C SER A 516 -4.98 -1.97 -0.66
N GLN A 517 -5.76 -2.25 0.39
CA GLN A 517 -5.49 -1.80 1.76
C GLN A 517 -4.06 -2.05 2.27
N PRO A 518 -3.35 -3.12 1.85
CA PRO A 518 -1.96 -3.30 2.23
C PRO A 518 -0.99 -2.28 1.65
N ALA A 519 -1.29 -1.73 0.47
CA ALA A 519 -0.56 -0.59 -0.09
C ALA A 519 -0.82 0.66 0.76
N GLU A 520 -2.08 0.97 1.08
CA GLU A 520 -2.43 2.12 1.94
C GLU A 520 -1.81 2.00 3.35
N SER A 521 -1.81 0.79 3.93
CA SER A 521 -1.12 0.54 5.20
C SER A 521 0.40 0.76 5.09
N THR A 522 1.01 0.45 3.95
CA THR A 522 2.42 0.72 3.68
C THR A 522 2.68 2.21 3.56
N PHE A 523 1.82 2.97 2.85
CA PHE A 523 1.91 4.42 2.76
C PHE A 523 1.78 5.09 4.14
N ARG A 524 0.76 4.73 4.92
CA ARG A 524 0.58 5.22 6.29
C ARG A 524 1.79 4.91 7.16
N THR A 525 2.35 3.70 7.05
CA THR A 525 3.57 3.32 7.79
C THR A 525 4.76 4.18 7.35
N ALA A 526 4.96 4.38 6.05
CA ALA A 526 6.03 5.24 5.54
C ALA A 526 5.88 6.70 6.00
N ARG A 527 4.66 7.24 6.04
CA ARG A 527 4.38 8.58 6.62
C ARG A 527 4.71 8.63 8.11
N SER A 528 4.42 7.55 8.85
CA SER A 528 4.67 7.46 10.29
C SER A 528 6.14 7.24 10.69
N LEU A 529 6.96 6.66 9.81
CA LEU A 529 8.40 6.40 10.04
C LEU A 529 9.28 7.67 10.05
N SER A 530 8.69 8.86 10.18
CA SER A 530 9.41 10.11 10.41
C SER A 530 9.95 10.15 11.85
N GLY A 531 11.11 10.79 12.06
CA GLY A 531 11.72 10.83 13.40
C GLY A 531 10.78 11.43 14.44
N SER A 532 10.91 11.04 15.72
CA SER A 532 10.03 11.47 16.82
C SER A 532 9.91 12.99 17.05
N LEU A 533 10.74 13.78 16.36
CA LEU A 533 10.75 15.25 16.38
C LEU A 533 10.40 15.87 15.01
N SER A 534 9.92 15.07 14.06
CA SER A 534 9.59 15.49 12.70
C SER A 534 8.11 15.29 12.43
N SER A 535 7.40 16.38 12.13
CA SER A 535 6.02 16.37 11.66
C SER A 535 5.90 16.20 10.14
N ILE A 536 7.00 15.90 9.44
CA ILE A 536 7.01 15.75 7.99
C ILE A 536 6.28 14.45 7.63
N THR A 537 5.04 14.60 7.15
CA THR A 537 4.20 13.51 6.65
C THR A 537 4.45 13.22 5.17
N ASN A 538 4.84 14.24 4.40
CA ASN A 538 5.09 14.12 2.96
C ASN A 538 6.53 13.68 2.68
N PHE A 539 6.74 12.92 1.61
CA PHE A 539 8.05 12.42 1.21
C PHE A 539 8.26 12.54 -0.29
N SER A 540 9.51 12.68 -0.74
CA SER A 540 9.87 12.46 -2.16
C SER A 540 9.99 10.96 -2.46
N VAL A 541 10.09 10.59 -3.74
CA VAL A 541 10.27 9.19 -4.16
C VAL A 541 11.50 8.57 -3.48
N SER A 542 12.66 9.21 -3.50
CA SER A 542 13.87 8.70 -2.82
C SER A 542 13.68 8.48 -1.31
N GLN A 543 12.99 9.40 -0.64
CA GLN A 543 12.69 9.24 0.79
C GLN A 543 11.76 8.06 1.04
N PHE A 544 10.79 7.83 0.15
CA PHE A 544 9.91 6.68 0.20
C PHE A 544 10.68 5.36 0.04
N ILE A 545 11.54 5.26 -0.97
CA ILE A 545 12.39 4.08 -1.25
C ILE A 545 13.30 3.73 -0.06
N SER A 546 13.82 4.74 0.65
CA SER A 546 14.59 4.51 1.87
C SER A 546 13.73 3.99 3.04
N LYS A 547 12.53 4.56 3.23
CA LYS A 547 11.59 4.16 4.30
C LYS A 547 11.03 2.76 4.07
N ILE A 548 10.66 2.42 2.84
CA ILE A 548 10.07 1.12 2.49
C ILE A 548 11.07 -0.03 2.68
N SER A 549 12.36 0.21 2.48
CA SER A 549 13.41 -0.77 2.83
C SER A 549 13.36 -1.13 4.32
N SER A 550 13.17 -0.14 5.21
CA SER A 550 13.02 -0.38 6.65
C SER A 550 11.71 -1.12 6.99
N ILE A 551 10.62 -0.81 6.29
CA ILE A 551 9.33 -1.51 6.43
C ILE A 551 9.48 -2.98 6.03
N SER A 552 10.15 -3.25 4.91
CA SER A 552 10.41 -4.62 4.41
C SER A 552 11.14 -5.47 5.44
N ILE A 553 12.20 -4.91 6.06
CA ILE A 553 12.96 -5.58 7.13
C ILE A 553 12.04 -5.93 8.31
N ILE A 554 11.25 -4.95 8.79
CA ILE A 554 10.35 -5.16 9.92
C ILE A 554 9.30 -6.24 9.60
N ASN A 555 8.70 -6.20 8.41
CA ASN A 555 7.65 -7.14 8.03
C ASN A 555 8.15 -8.57 7.89
N GLN A 556 9.34 -8.76 7.33
CA GLN A 556 9.91 -10.09 7.15
C GLN A 556 10.40 -10.69 8.46
N ILE A 557 11.06 -9.90 9.32
CA ILE A 557 11.44 -10.36 10.67
C ILE A 557 10.18 -10.72 11.45
N LYS A 558 9.13 -9.88 11.43
CA LYS A 558 7.85 -10.20 12.06
C LYS A 558 7.27 -11.53 11.57
N SER A 559 7.22 -11.74 10.25
CA SER A 559 6.62 -12.94 9.66
C SER A 559 7.42 -14.20 10.01
N THR A 560 8.74 -14.15 9.91
CA THR A 560 9.63 -15.29 10.20
C THR A 560 9.61 -15.67 11.68
N GLU A 561 9.68 -14.68 12.58
CA GLU A 561 9.72 -14.92 14.03
C GLU A 561 8.36 -15.39 14.56
N GLN A 562 7.24 -14.95 13.95
CA GLN A 562 5.91 -15.46 14.28
C GLN A 562 5.67 -16.88 13.76
N PHE A 563 6.27 -17.25 12.62
CA PHE A 563 6.15 -18.59 12.05
C PHE A 563 6.94 -19.64 12.85
N ASN A 564 8.14 -19.29 13.33
CA ASN A 564 9.03 -20.25 13.97
C ASN A 564 8.64 -20.61 15.41
N ASN A 565 7.75 -19.84 16.06
CA ASN A 565 7.22 -20.05 17.43
C ASN A 565 8.27 -20.52 18.48
N ASP A 566 9.53 -20.16 18.27
CA ASP A 566 10.63 -20.54 19.13
C ASP A 566 10.60 -19.68 20.40
N ASP A 567 10.99 -20.26 21.55
CA ASP A 567 11.05 -19.54 22.83
C ASP A 567 12.02 -18.33 22.84
N TYR A 568 12.91 -18.25 21.85
CA TYR A 568 13.85 -17.14 21.61
C TYR A 568 13.35 -16.11 20.59
N SER A 569 12.12 -16.24 20.08
CA SER A 569 11.56 -15.34 19.06
C SER A 569 11.32 -13.91 19.57
N ILE A 570 11.51 -12.93 18.67
CA ILE A 570 11.22 -11.53 18.97
C ILE A 570 9.71 -11.32 19.04
N LYS A 571 9.21 -10.93 20.21
CA LYS A 571 7.79 -10.62 20.42
C LYS A 571 7.46 -9.20 20.00
N PHE A 572 6.41 -9.05 19.20
CA PHE A 572 5.90 -7.76 18.76
C PHE A 572 4.64 -7.37 19.53
N PRO A 573 4.47 -6.10 19.91
CA PRO A 573 3.28 -5.66 20.62
C PRO A 573 2.06 -5.74 19.70
N THR A 574 1.04 -6.47 20.14
CA THR A 574 -0.31 -6.51 19.56
C THR A 574 -1.20 -5.52 20.29
N HIS A 575 -1.89 -4.63 19.57
CA HIS A 575 -2.82 -3.70 20.20
C HIS A 575 -3.93 -4.48 20.93
N HIS A 576 -4.30 -4.08 22.16
CA HIS A 576 -5.25 -4.81 23.00
C HIS A 576 -6.64 -4.97 22.38
N LYS A 577 -7.03 -4.08 21.46
CA LYS A 577 -8.26 -4.22 20.66
C LYS A 577 -8.19 -5.40 19.68
N ASN A 578 -7.04 -5.62 19.06
CA ASN A 578 -6.84 -6.70 18.08
C ASN A 578 -6.72 -8.07 18.75
N ARG A 579 -6.32 -8.13 20.04
CA ARG A 579 -6.29 -9.36 20.83
C ARG A 579 -7.67 -10.00 21.04
N ARG A 580 -8.77 -9.24 20.93
CA ARG A 580 -10.13 -9.78 21.06
C ARG A 580 -10.66 -10.35 19.73
N ASP A 581 -10.12 -9.88 18.60
CA ASP A 581 -10.50 -10.37 17.27
C ASP A 581 -9.75 -11.67 16.90
N GLU A 582 -8.58 -11.92 17.51
CA GLU A 582 -7.75 -13.13 17.29
C GLU A 582 -8.45 -14.44 17.67
N SER A 583 -9.40 -14.43 18.62
CA SER A 583 -10.18 -15.64 18.97
C SER A 583 -11.35 -15.90 18.02
N ASN A 584 -11.74 -14.92 17.19
CA ASN A 584 -12.89 -15.00 16.29
C ASN A 584 -12.50 -15.11 14.81
N SER A 585 -11.28 -14.72 14.42
CA SER A 585 -10.79 -14.90 13.04
C SER A 585 -10.51 -16.37 12.71
N SER A 586 -10.22 -17.19 13.71
CA SER A 586 -9.98 -18.64 13.59
C SER A 586 -11.25 -19.47 13.38
N THR A 587 -12.43 -18.95 13.73
CA THR A 587 -13.71 -19.68 13.63
C THR A 587 -14.47 -19.46 12.32
N ASN A 588 -14.04 -18.51 11.47
CA ASN A 588 -14.76 -18.13 10.25
C ASN A 588 -14.35 -18.89 8.98
N ILE A 589 -13.31 -19.74 9.04
CA ILE A 589 -12.99 -20.64 7.94
C ILE A 589 -13.90 -21.85 8.09
N GLN A 590 -15.16 -21.69 7.66
CA GLN A 590 -16.10 -22.79 7.49
C GLN A 590 -15.43 -23.89 6.65
N ASN A 591 -15.77 -25.16 6.89
CA ASN A 591 -15.42 -26.27 5.99
C ASN A 591 -16.13 -26.07 4.64
N VAL A 592 -15.62 -25.16 3.80
CA VAL A 592 -16.19 -24.85 2.47
C VAL A 592 -16.00 -25.99 1.48
N SER A 593 -15.23 -27.02 1.84
CA SER A 593 -15.17 -28.30 1.13
C SER A 593 -16.54 -28.99 0.99
N THR A 594 -17.56 -28.58 1.77
CA THR A 594 -18.94 -29.09 1.63
C THR A 594 -19.88 -28.17 0.84
N VAL A 595 -19.43 -27.00 0.39
CA VAL A 595 -20.28 -26.04 -0.34
C VAL A 595 -20.44 -26.51 -1.78
N THR A 596 -21.67 -26.85 -2.14
CA THR A 596 -22.02 -27.28 -3.50
C THR A 596 -22.40 -26.09 -4.39
N ILE A 597 -22.39 -26.29 -5.71
CA ILE A 597 -22.92 -25.32 -6.67
C ILE A 597 -24.40 -25.02 -6.40
N GLN A 598 -25.16 -26.02 -5.91
CA GLN A 598 -26.57 -25.84 -5.55
C GLN A 598 -26.74 -24.91 -4.34
N ASP A 599 -25.86 -25.00 -3.35
CA ASP A 599 -25.89 -24.09 -2.18
C ASP A 599 -25.63 -22.65 -2.60
N ILE A 600 -24.64 -22.45 -3.49
CA ILE A 600 -24.32 -21.15 -4.09
C ILE A 600 -25.54 -20.60 -4.84
N GLU A 601 -26.16 -21.42 -5.70
CA GLU A 601 -27.35 -21.02 -6.45
C GLU A 601 -28.52 -20.64 -5.53
N GLN A 602 -28.78 -21.42 -4.47
CA GLN A 602 -29.82 -21.11 -3.49
C GLN A 602 -29.56 -19.77 -2.78
N ILE A 603 -28.31 -19.49 -2.41
CA ILE A 603 -27.92 -18.20 -1.81
C ILE A 603 -28.17 -17.05 -2.77
N ILE A 604 -27.81 -17.21 -4.04
CA ILE A 604 -28.01 -16.19 -5.08
C ILE A 604 -29.50 -15.94 -5.34
N ILE A 605 -30.32 -16.99 -5.37
CA ILE A 605 -31.79 -16.87 -5.49
C ILE A 605 -32.37 -16.14 -4.27
N LYS A 606 -31.94 -16.49 -3.05
CA LYS A 606 -32.34 -15.78 -1.83
C LYS A 606 -31.95 -14.30 -1.91
N ALA A 607 -30.75 -13.99 -2.40
CA ALA A 607 -30.28 -12.62 -2.59
C ALA A 607 -31.14 -11.84 -3.60
N TYR A 608 -31.50 -12.46 -4.73
CA TYR A 608 -32.41 -11.87 -5.71
C TYR A 608 -33.78 -11.56 -5.09
N ASN A 609 -34.37 -12.49 -4.34
CA ASN A 609 -35.66 -12.29 -3.69
C ASN A 609 -35.60 -11.13 -2.67
N LYS A 610 -34.51 -11.02 -1.92
CA LYS A 610 -34.30 -9.90 -0.99
C LYS A 610 -34.16 -8.57 -1.73
N ALA A 611 -33.41 -8.53 -2.83
CA ALA A 611 -33.31 -7.34 -3.68
C ALA A 611 -34.67 -6.95 -4.28
N GLU A 612 -35.47 -7.92 -4.74
CA GLU A 612 -36.82 -7.68 -5.24
C GLU A 612 -37.71 -7.07 -4.16
N LEU A 613 -37.68 -7.58 -2.93
CA LEU A 613 -38.45 -7.03 -1.81
C LEU A 613 -38.07 -5.58 -1.49
N LEU A 614 -36.77 -5.25 -1.49
CA LEU A 614 -36.28 -3.88 -1.30
C LEU A 614 -36.81 -2.96 -2.40
N MET A 615 -36.65 -3.37 -3.66
CA MET A 615 -37.04 -2.58 -4.84
C MET A 615 -38.57 -2.48 -5.01
N ASN A 616 -39.32 -3.46 -4.53
CA ASN A 616 -40.78 -3.44 -4.53
C ASN A 616 -41.35 -2.32 -3.64
N SER A 617 -40.68 -2.01 -2.52
CA SER A 617 -41.08 -0.92 -1.62
C SER A 617 -41.05 0.47 -2.30
N LEU A 618 -40.26 0.60 -3.37
CA LEU A 618 -40.08 1.80 -4.21
C LEU A 618 -40.82 1.67 -5.56
N GLN A 619 -41.66 0.65 -5.71
CA GLN A 619 -42.47 0.34 -6.91
C GLN A 619 -41.66 0.05 -8.19
N VAL A 620 -40.34 -0.18 -8.10
CA VAL A 620 -39.48 -0.51 -9.24
C VAL A 620 -39.92 -1.81 -9.92
N THR A 621 -40.28 -2.82 -9.13
CA THR A 621 -40.74 -4.13 -9.62
C THR A 621 -42.00 -4.04 -10.50
N LYS A 622 -42.89 -3.07 -10.23
CA LYS A 622 -44.10 -2.82 -11.05
C LYS A 622 -43.73 -2.37 -12.46
N ILE A 623 -42.70 -1.51 -12.58
CA ILE A 623 -42.16 -1.06 -13.86
C ILE A 623 -41.53 -2.24 -14.58
N LEU A 624 -40.68 -3.00 -13.90
CA LEU A 624 -40.00 -4.15 -14.50
C LEU A 624 -40.98 -5.22 -14.99
N LYS A 625 -42.05 -5.51 -14.22
CA LYS A 625 -43.14 -6.41 -14.63
C LYS A 625 -43.86 -5.93 -15.88
N LYS A 626 -44.12 -4.63 -16.03
CA LYS A 626 -44.74 -4.05 -17.24
C LYS A 626 -43.92 -4.31 -18.51
N PHE A 627 -42.60 -4.40 -18.39
CA PHE A 627 -41.68 -4.65 -19.51
C PHE A 627 -41.21 -6.11 -19.60
N ASN A 628 -41.80 -7.04 -18.83
CA ASN A 628 -41.42 -8.46 -18.79
C ASN A 628 -39.96 -8.69 -18.36
N ILE A 629 -39.46 -7.93 -17.38
CA ILE A 629 -38.11 -8.01 -16.81
C ILE A 629 -38.21 -8.38 -15.32
N ASN A 630 -39.05 -9.36 -14.99
CA ASN A 630 -39.48 -9.65 -13.63
C ASN A 630 -38.88 -10.90 -13.00
N ASP A 631 -37.98 -11.58 -13.70
CA ASP A 631 -37.21 -12.71 -13.17
C ASP A 631 -35.71 -12.49 -13.37
N ILE A 632 -34.92 -13.24 -12.60
CA ILE A 632 -33.46 -13.15 -12.58
C ILE A 632 -32.83 -13.29 -13.96
N ASN A 633 -33.36 -14.18 -14.80
CA ASN A 633 -32.81 -14.50 -16.11
C ASN A 633 -33.12 -13.41 -17.12
N LYS A 634 -34.36 -12.91 -17.15
CA LYS A 634 -34.77 -11.80 -18.02
C LYS A 634 -34.10 -10.50 -17.63
N LEU A 635 -34.02 -10.19 -16.33
CA LEU A 635 -33.28 -9.03 -15.82
C LEU A 635 -31.81 -9.06 -16.25
N SER A 636 -31.15 -10.18 -16.01
CA SER A 636 -29.73 -10.31 -16.34
C SER A 636 -29.49 -10.31 -17.85
N SER A 637 -30.38 -10.93 -18.64
CA SER A 637 -30.30 -10.89 -20.11
C SER A 637 -30.46 -9.46 -20.64
N PHE A 638 -31.40 -8.68 -20.09
CA PHE A 638 -31.61 -7.27 -20.46
C PHE A 638 -30.37 -6.43 -20.15
N VAL A 639 -29.85 -6.52 -18.92
CA VAL A 639 -28.65 -5.78 -18.49
C VAL A 639 -27.44 -6.17 -19.37
N PHE A 640 -27.24 -7.47 -19.61
CA PHE A 640 -26.15 -7.95 -20.44
C PHE A 640 -26.21 -7.38 -21.85
N GLN A 641 -27.38 -7.41 -22.50
CA GLN A 641 -27.56 -6.87 -23.84
C GLN A 641 -27.27 -5.37 -23.91
N GLU A 642 -27.77 -4.59 -22.94
CA GLU A 642 -27.56 -3.15 -22.94
C GLU A 642 -26.11 -2.75 -22.64
N LEU A 643 -25.44 -3.44 -21.71
CA LEU A 643 -24.02 -3.22 -21.44
C LEU A 643 -23.15 -3.64 -22.62
N ASN A 644 -23.48 -4.75 -23.29
CA ASN A 644 -22.73 -5.25 -24.44
C ASN A 644 -22.93 -4.40 -25.71
N LYS A 645 -24.11 -3.78 -25.91
CA LYS A 645 -24.31 -2.78 -26.98
C LYS A 645 -23.40 -1.56 -26.81
N LYS A 646 -23.21 -1.12 -25.57
CA LYS A 646 -22.31 0.00 -25.22
C LYS A 646 -20.84 -0.42 -25.13
N SER A 647 -20.53 -1.71 -25.28
CA SER A 647 -19.17 -2.28 -25.25
C SER A 647 -18.46 -2.16 -26.61
N THR A 648 -18.99 -1.43 -27.59
CA THR A 648 -18.33 -1.10 -28.86
C THR A 648 -17.17 -0.11 -28.69
N VAL A 649 -16.43 -0.21 -27.59
CA VAL A 649 -15.14 0.47 -27.47
C VAL A 649 -14.12 -0.50 -28.05
N ASP A 650 -13.77 -0.26 -29.31
CA ASP A 650 -12.72 -0.97 -30.01
C ASP A 650 -11.36 -0.50 -29.46
N TYR A 651 -10.72 -1.37 -28.69
CA TYR A 651 -9.40 -1.10 -28.10
C TYR A 651 -8.25 -1.55 -29.02
N SER A 652 -8.46 -1.70 -30.34
CA SER A 652 -7.38 -2.00 -31.31
C SER A 652 -6.39 -0.84 -31.49
N VAL A 653 -6.75 0.39 -31.13
CA VAL A 653 -5.88 1.57 -31.20
C VAL A 653 -4.93 1.61 -30.00
N ILE A 654 -4.02 0.64 -29.91
CA ILE A 654 -2.97 0.58 -28.87
C ILE A 654 -1.61 1.06 -29.42
N THR A 655 -1.52 1.55 -30.66
CA THR A 655 -0.23 1.91 -31.28
C THR A 655 -0.13 3.29 -31.91
N SER A 656 -1.14 4.17 -31.84
CA SER A 656 -1.02 5.52 -32.42
C SER A 656 -1.40 6.61 -31.42
N THR A 657 -0.39 7.39 -31.06
CA THR A 657 -0.47 8.73 -30.49
C THR A 657 -1.63 9.53 -31.07
N SER A 658 -2.62 9.86 -30.24
CA SER A 658 -3.29 11.18 -30.16
C SER A 658 -4.64 11.04 -29.46
N SER A 659 -4.82 11.94 -28.51
CA SER A 659 -6.08 12.34 -27.88
C SER A 659 -7.27 12.38 -28.86
N SER A 660 -8.39 11.75 -28.50
CA SER A 660 -9.77 12.28 -28.71
C SER A 660 -10.89 11.23 -28.75
N TYR A 661 -10.90 10.17 -27.92
CA TYR A 661 -12.14 9.35 -27.76
C TYR A 661 -12.33 8.73 -26.36
N ASP A 662 -11.83 9.37 -25.29
CA ASP A 662 -12.06 8.93 -23.89
C ASP A 662 -13.25 9.62 -23.19
N GLY A 663 -14.05 10.42 -23.91
CA GLY A 663 -15.07 11.31 -23.33
C GLY A 663 -16.34 10.66 -22.75
N TYR A 664 -16.44 9.34 -22.61
CA TYR A 664 -17.63 8.70 -21.99
C TYR A 664 -17.37 8.03 -20.64
N ASP A 665 -16.12 7.74 -20.28
CA ASP A 665 -15.76 7.22 -18.96
C ASP A 665 -14.95 8.25 -18.12
N SER A 666 -14.51 9.38 -18.70
CA SER A 666 -13.73 10.42 -18.00
C SER A 666 -14.53 11.63 -17.51
N LEU A 667 -15.79 11.82 -17.92
CA LEU A 667 -16.58 13.00 -17.55
C LEU A 667 -17.03 13.05 -16.08
N ASP A 668 -16.70 12.03 -15.29
CA ASP A 668 -17.12 11.94 -13.88
C ASP A 668 -15.96 11.85 -12.87
N ASP A 669 -14.68 11.86 -13.29
CA ASP A 669 -13.56 11.57 -12.37
C ASP A 669 -12.47 12.66 -12.24
N ASP A 670 -12.45 13.75 -13.03
CA ASP A 670 -11.35 14.75 -12.99
C ASP A 670 -11.78 16.24 -12.95
N GLU A 671 -12.57 16.66 -11.96
CA GLU A 671 -12.60 18.09 -11.58
C GLU A 671 -12.09 18.31 -10.15
N ASN A 672 -11.00 19.08 -10.08
CA ASN A 672 -10.34 19.69 -8.93
C ASN A 672 -9.56 18.79 -7.94
N ASP A 673 -8.36 18.39 -8.36
CA ASP A 673 -7.22 18.19 -7.45
C ASP A 673 -6.09 19.24 -7.65
N ASN A 674 -6.31 20.25 -8.50
CA ASN A 674 -5.39 21.36 -8.71
C ASN A 674 -5.99 22.67 -8.18
N SER A 675 -5.86 22.91 -6.88
CA SER A 675 -5.87 24.26 -6.32
C SER A 675 -4.51 24.55 -5.67
N VAL A 676 -3.53 24.87 -6.50
CA VAL A 676 -2.43 25.74 -6.10
C VAL A 676 -2.72 27.07 -6.79
N ASP A 677 -3.07 28.08 -6.00
CA ASP A 677 -3.25 29.46 -6.45
C ASP A 677 -1.98 29.92 -7.20
N GLU A 678 -2.03 29.95 -8.52
CA GLU A 678 -1.19 30.83 -9.34
C GLU A 678 -2.05 32.04 -9.73
N SER A 679 -1.88 33.13 -8.99
CA SER A 679 -2.31 34.45 -9.42
C SER A 679 -1.10 35.26 -9.89
N ASP A 680 -1.25 35.79 -11.10
CA ASP A 680 -0.61 36.95 -11.71
C ASP A 680 0.65 36.69 -12.56
N ASP A 681 0.39 36.22 -13.79
CA ASP A 681 1.08 36.69 -15.01
C ASP A 681 0.75 38.16 -15.27
N ILE A 682 1.69 38.91 -15.85
CA ILE A 682 1.47 39.91 -16.91
C ILE A 682 2.79 40.06 -17.70
N ASP A 683 2.74 39.56 -18.93
CA ASP A 683 3.17 40.16 -20.21
C ASP A 683 4.58 40.76 -20.41
N LEU A 684 5.35 40.23 -21.37
CA LEU A 684 5.33 40.69 -22.77
C LEU A 684 6.37 39.97 -23.67
N VAL A 685 5.90 39.69 -24.87
CA VAL A 685 6.50 39.14 -26.10
C VAL A 685 7.64 40.02 -26.63
N GLU A 686 8.70 39.42 -27.23
CA GLU A 686 9.13 39.76 -28.60
C GLU A 686 10.20 38.80 -29.17
N CYS A 687 10.07 38.56 -30.47
CA CYS A 687 10.70 37.56 -31.32
C CYS A 687 12.09 37.98 -31.86
N MET A 688 12.65 37.08 -32.71
CA MET A 688 13.73 37.23 -33.72
C MET A 688 15.07 36.61 -33.31
N GLU A 689 15.82 35.91 -34.16
CA GLU A 689 15.72 35.46 -35.56
C GLU A 689 16.82 34.39 -35.77
N ASP A 690 16.62 33.52 -36.75
CA ASP A 690 17.59 32.58 -37.32
C ASP A 690 18.96 33.20 -37.65
N LEU A 691 20.02 32.37 -37.66
CA LEU A 691 20.99 32.28 -38.77
C LEU A 691 22.09 31.23 -38.51
N GLY A 692 22.23 30.27 -39.45
CA GLY A 692 23.54 29.89 -39.98
C GLY A 692 24.13 28.53 -39.55
N SER A 693 23.94 27.53 -40.42
CA SER A 693 24.68 26.27 -40.49
C SER A 693 26.12 26.43 -41.04
N GLU A 694 27.06 25.58 -40.61
CA GLU A 694 27.83 24.63 -41.46
C GLU A 694 28.99 23.94 -40.68
N HIS A 695 29.08 22.61 -40.87
CA HIS A 695 30.19 21.61 -40.79
C HIS A 695 31.47 21.89 -39.96
N GLU A 696 32.11 20.94 -39.25
CA GLU A 696 32.63 19.63 -39.65
C GLU A 696 32.85 18.68 -38.44
N CYS A 697 32.92 17.38 -38.72
CA CYS A 697 33.23 16.31 -37.76
C CYS A 697 34.72 16.29 -37.40
N GLU A 698 35.08 16.17 -36.11
CA GLU A 698 36.27 15.43 -35.67
C GLU A 698 36.20 15.08 -34.17
N ASN A 699 36.79 13.93 -33.82
CA ASN A 699 36.73 13.27 -32.53
C ASN A 699 37.39 14.08 -31.40
N GLU A 700 36.64 14.56 -30.41
CA GLU A 700 37.23 15.16 -29.20
C GLU A 700 36.55 14.69 -27.92
N GLU A 701 37.39 14.34 -26.93
CA GLU A 701 37.01 14.09 -25.54
C GLU A 701 36.04 15.16 -25.05
N HIS A 702 34.83 14.76 -24.64
CA HIS A 702 33.76 15.66 -24.21
C HIS A 702 34.20 16.57 -23.04
N ASN A 703 34.79 17.72 -23.38
CA ASN A 703 35.02 18.84 -22.50
C ASN A 703 33.72 19.63 -22.42
N ILE A 704 33.11 19.63 -21.24
CA ILE A 704 31.85 20.34 -20.98
C ILE A 704 32.10 21.85 -21.01
N ILE A 705 31.53 22.53 -22.02
CA ILE A 705 31.29 23.97 -22.04
C ILE A 705 29.84 24.17 -21.56
N THR A 706 29.65 24.89 -20.46
CA THR A 706 28.34 25.22 -19.90
C THR A 706 28.03 26.69 -20.22
N SER A 707 26.77 26.98 -20.59
CA SER A 707 26.27 28.34 -20.86
C SER A 707 26.09 29.20 -19.60
N LYS A 708 26.17 28.60 -18.39
CA LYS A 708 26.05 29.33 -17.12
C LYS A 708 27.39 29.95 -16.73
N GLN A 709 27.48 31.27 -16.86
CA GLN A 709 28.69 32.04 -16.54
C GLN A 709 29.01 32.13 -15.04
N THR A 710 28.09 31.77 -14.13
CA THR A 710 28.34 31.89 -12.67
C THR A 710 27.72 30.75 -11.84
N PHE A 711 28.54 30.11 -11.00
CA PHE A 711 28.15 29.10 -10.01
C PHE A 711 28.27 29.64 -8.56
N HIS A 712 27.77 30.86 -8.32
CA HIS A 712 28.03 31.59 -7.08
C HIS A 712 27.39 30.89 -5.85
N GLY A 713 28.16 30.68 -4.78
CA GLY A 713 27.72 30.03 -3.54
C GLY A 713 27.74 28.49 -3.53
N MET A 714 28.37 27.85 -4.51
CA MET A 714 28.40 26.40 -4.66
C MET A 714 29.68 25.76 -4.12
N ARG A 715 29.55 24.54 -3.57
CA ARG A 715 30.72 23.71 -3.21
C ARG A 715 31.22 22.99 -4.45
N ILE A 716 32.31 23.51 -4.99
CA ILE A 716 33.02 22.95 -6.13
C ILE A 716 34.42 22.56 -5.63
N TYR A 717 34.93 21.43 -6.09
CA TYR A 717 36.20 20.88 -5.63
C TYR A 717 37.21 20.86 -6.78
N GLU A 718 38.46 21.26 -6.52
CA GLU A 718 39.56 21.14 -7.51
C GLU A 718 40.13 19.72 -7.56
N LYS A 719 40.06 19.01 -6.43
CA LYS A 719 40.52 17.63 -6.28
C LYS A 719 39.51 16.81 -5.50
N ILE A 720 39.26 15.59 -5.96
CA ILE A 720 38.38 14.62 -5.31
C ILE A 720 39.10 13.29 -5.15
N ASN A 721 38.67 12.49 -4.18
CA ASN A 721 39.17 11.12 -4.03
C ASN A 721 38.75 10.30 -5.25
N ALA A 722 39.70 9.64 -5.92
CA ALA A 722 39.46 8.80 -7.10
C ALA A 722 38.35 7.75 -6.85
N ALA A 723 38.26 7.20 -5.63
CA ALA A 723 37.24 6.23 -5.26
C ALA A 723 35.79 6.78 -5.25
N LYS A 724 35.62 8.11 -5.33
CA LYS A 724 34.31 8.78 -5.32
C LYS A 724 34.02 9.55 -6.60
N MET A 725 34.83 9.37 -7.64
CA MET A 725 34.77 10.16 -8.87
C MET A 725 33.40 10.11 -9.55
N ASN A 726 32.73 8.96 -9.52
CA ASN A 726 31.39 8.77 -10.10
C ASN A 726 30.31 9.64 -9.44
N ASN A 727 30.50 10.10 -8.20
CA ASN A 727 29.54 10.96 -7.51
C ASN A 727 29.62 12.44 -7.94
N TYR A 728 30.52 12.77 -8.84
CA TYR A 728 30.80 14.14 -9.27
C TYR A 728 30.73 14.26 -10.79
N PHE A 729 30.21 15.40 -11.25
CA PHE A 729 30.41 15.87 -12.61
C PHE A 729 31.74 16.62 -12.69
N LYS A 730 32.49 16.39 -13.77
CA LYS A 730 33.64 17.23 -14.15
C LYS A 730 33.11 18.42 -14.93
N ILE A 731 33.43 19.63 -14.49
CA ILE A 731 33.01 20.89 -15.11
C ILE A 731 34.26 21.75 -15.36
N ASN A 732 34.31 22.45 -16.49
CA ASN A 732 35.40 23.38 -16.77
C ASN A 732 34.97 24.79 -16.38
N ILE A 733 35.71 25.42 -15.47
CA ILE A 733 35.52 26.84 -15.09
C ILE A 733 36.86 27.52 -15.32
N ASN A 734 36.87 28.55 -16.17
CA ASN A 734 38.08 29.31 -16.54
C ASN A 734 39.23 28.40 -17.03
N ASN A 735 38.92 27.44 -17.92
CA ASN A 735 39.87 26.44 -18.46
C ASN A 735 40.54 25.54 -17.40
N LYS A 736 39.99 25.45 -16.19
CA LYS A 736 40.43 24.52 -15.15
C LYS A 736 39.34 23.50 -14.82
N PRO A 737 39.69 22.20 -14.73
CA PRO A 737 38.74 21.17 -14.35
C PRO A 737 38.40 21.30 -12.87
N HIS A 738 37.10 21.27 -12.61
CA HIS A 738 36.49 21.33 -11.30
C HIS A 738 35.46 20.22 -11.16
N TYR A 739 35.10 19.86 -9.93
CA TYR A 739 34.20 18.76 -9.63
C TYR A 739 32.99 19.22 -8.83
N MET A 740 31.80 18.98 -9.34
CA MET A 740 30.52 19.27 -8.68
C MET A 740 29.82 17.97 -8.30
N HIS A 741 29.42 17.82 -7.04
CA HIS A 741 28.69 16.62 -6.61
C HIS A 741 27.32 16.54 -7.31
N LYS A 742 26.93 15.37 -7.84
CA LYS A 742 25.69 15.15 -8.59
C LYS A 742 24.42 15.59 -7.83
N GLN A 743 24.33 15.30 -6.54
CA GLN A 743 23.26 15.82 -5.66
C GLN A 743 23.18 17.36 -5.59
N THR A 744 24.31 18.07 -5.71
CA THR A 744 24.32 19.54 -5.75
C THR A 744 23.76 20.05 -7.06
N ALA A 745 24.09 19.39 -8.18
CA ALA A 745 23.54 19.71 -9.50
C ALA A 745 22.02 19.51 -9.55
N ALA A 746 21.50 18.36 -9.10
CA ALA A 746 20.05 18.13 -9.04
C ALA A 746 19.30 19.20 -8.23
N ARG A 747 19.86 19.64 -7.09
CA ARG A 747 19.25 20.72 -6.29
C ARG A 747 19.24 22.06 -7.01
N LEU A 748 20.27 22.34 -7.81
CA LEU A 748 20.34 23.58 -8.58
C LEU A 748 19.23 23.62 -9.64
N LEU A 749 19.04 22.52 -10.35
CA LEU A 749 18.03 22.39 -11.41
C LEU A 749 16.59 22.26 -10.85
N THR A 750 16.43 21.80 -9.61
CA THR A 750 15.11 21.70 -8.98
C THR A 750 14.57 23.05 -8.49
N CYS A 751 15.45 23.98 -8.10
CA CYS A 751 15.05 25.29 -7.58
C CYS A 751 14.88 26.31 -8.72
N ASN A 752 13.67 26.42 -9.27
CA ASN A 752 13.30 27.64 -9.99
C ASN A 752 13.30 28.80 -8.99
N LYS A 753 14.28 29.71 -9.12
CA LYS A 753 14.61 30.86 -8.24
C LYS A 753 15.43 30.51 -6.98
N ASN A 754 16.39 31.39 -6.70
CA ASN A 754 17.39 31.38 -5.63
C ASN A 754 16.80 31.26 -4.20
N HIS A 755 16.27 30.11 -3.82
CA HIS A 755 15.86 29.84 -2.44
C HIS A 755 16.85 28.91 -1.74
N LEU A 756 17.68 29.48 -0.87
CA LEU A 756 18.46 28.71 0.10
C LEU A 756 17.51 28.09 1.13
N SER A 757 17.66 26.79 1.41
CA SER A 757 17.02 26.13 2.56
C SER A 757 17.20 26.97 3.83
N SER A 758 16.22 26.99 4.74
CA SER A 758 16.23 27.79 5.98
C SER A 758 17.55 27.70 6.76
N ASP A 759 18.14 26.50 6.87
CA ASP A 759 19.43 26.27 7.53
C ASP A 759 20.62 26.90 6.75
N ARG A 760 20.67 26.76 5.42
CA ARG A 760 21.65 27.48 4.58
C ARG A 760 21.46 28.99 4.63
N ARG A 761 20.21 29.49 4.65
CA ARG A 761 19.91 30.92 4.78
C ARG A 761 20.42 31.46 6.11
N PHE A 762 20.34 30.66 7.19
CA PHE A 762 20.87 31.01 8.50
C PHE A 762 22.41 31.04 8.52
N ARG A 763 23.07 30.06 7.91
CA ARG A 763 24.54 30.01 7.80
C ARG A 763 25.10 31.11 6.90
N VAL A 764 24.43 31.43 5.80
CA VAL A 764 24.79 32.56 4.92
C VAL A 764 24.56 33.90 5.64
N LYS A 765 23.47 34.04 6.42
CA LYS A 765 23.26 35.20 7.29
C LYS A 765 24.30 35.31 8.42
N GLN A 766 24.85 34.20 8.92
CA GLN A 766 25.95 34.23 9.90
C GLN A 766 27.28 34.60 9.25
N ALA A 767 27.57 34.08 8.05
CA ALA A 767 28.79 34.42 7.30
C ALA A 767 28.80 35.91 6.87
N ASN A 768 27.67 36.44 6.42
CA ASN A 768 27.53 37.86 6.05
C ASN A 768 27.47 38.82 7.26
N LYS A 769 27.51 38.32 8.49
CA LYS A 769 27.68 39.14 9.70
C LYS A 769 29.13 39.19 10.19
N GLN A 770 30.04 38.46 9.54
CA GLN A 770 31.48 38.40 9.86
C GLN A 770 32.37 39.08 8.80
N HIS A 771 31.75 39.61 7.74
CA HIS A 771 32.29 40.65 6.87
C HIS A 771 31.48 41.92 7.11
#